data_AF-A0A8J5MLL5-F1
#
_entry.id   AF-A0A8J5MLL5-F1
#
_cell.length_a   1.000
_cell.length_b   1.000
_cell.length_c   1.000
_cell.angle_alpha   90.00
_cell.angle_beta   90.00
_cell.angle_gamma   90.00
#
_symmetry.space_group_name_H-M   'P 1'
#
loop_
_entity.id
_entity.type
_entity.pdbx_description
1 polymer ?
#
loop_
_entity_poly.entity_id
_entity_poly.type
_entity_poly.pdbx_seq_one_letter_code
_entity_poly.pdbx_strand_id
1 'polypeptide(L)'
;MKPRGSHEEQGEDSEGNEAASEGNYPASEENDPVSEGNEPESEGNYPASEFVEDGESGEEEHGVVSDIDSEDTTSEDNEYDDEVSKREEEEAEVEEEVPKSKGIIETLNEYLESIFATAEEHDEEVEEELTAMYELLWKILSGTLGVIAIVEVEREISFRTEQGLYYSYFKQIVESPTWQEGFNQLKQDNQTEHGRTINIIHRFNILPEIILSAVYRWLSPREAPSVFYVSTVFGLHGVFVATLYITAWYLSGSILAGFISVILFVVHLIDTTRVNYTVPLRESFAVPLLFLQIFLMCTYIRSYKWQRVKLAAIFLLNVTFLLSWQFGPFVLLCQLFCFTSLGRLLLMTGTKVSMLVVVMGISLLVACVVQANPPLVVSSPALSMVLPALVLSFTPSADRNLGTTLRLTIVAAELSLLLLATVLINGSIKIFLDINADSHVYQLLFAKLQMGDIRDFDSRLYMCSDAFDYMDIESLERLCESGLLPLYVVGVIVFLVSTVNYFLRNNPEENMENYTEISSDYRENLFNLLELSREEISYTSEYMKIIQQEIETLEYGTERVIDTTYMGDMKVDPSTEKLIKEQSQTECIYAPWDSSQGQSFIQGRPDLIFFLALSVMWSILATLILRLKVLWMPTVCVLTGVFMADIRIYSSLIPVLTCGKLSSYLPRWFPEFFKMIICFSFVAFIYIKFWGKVASEVWPEEMYEFWDPDTVELMEWVQSYTPPDAVFAGSMQLLAGVKLCTGRHITNHPHYEDSWLRDRTHQVYQIYGREAPEVVYNALKTAGATHIIVEDSICLLSVDSKRPLCRLIDIVDLHNGHIPENGGQGIPALQTPLHGRFCNMVQQKIAEYSRFFSLVMSNKTFRVYRVAVTS
;
A
#
# COMPACT_ATOMS: atom_id res chain seq x y z
N MET A 1 -51.88 48.87 -30.25
CA MET A 1 -52.23 49.39 -31.59
C MET A 1 -52.65 48.22 -32.46
N LYS A 2 -53.87 48.26 -33.04
CA LYS A 2 -54.34 47.44 -34.19
C LYS A 2 -53.44 47.69 -35.43
N PRO A 3 -53.54 46.96 -36.57
CA PRO A 3 -54.58 46.00 -37.07
C PRO A 3 -53.96 44.62 -37.47
N ARG A 4 -54.64 43.52 -37.85
CA ARG A 4 -55.92 43.16 -38.52
C ARG A 4 -55.73 42.71 -39.99
N GLY A 5 -56.28 41.54 -40.31
CA GLY A 5 -56.60 40.99 -41.65
C GLY A 5 -56.81 39.47 -41.53
N SER A 6 -57.99 38.94 -41.16
CA SER A 6 -59.28 38.78 -41.87
C SER A 6 -59.42 37.35 -42.46
N HIS A 7 -60.28 36.51 -41.87
CA HIS A 7 -61.62 36.06 -42.38
C HIS A 7 -61.50 34.76 -43.22
N GLU A 8 -62.31 33.68 -43.13
CA GLU A 8 -63.72 33.34 -42.78
C GLU A 8 -63.74 31.94 -42.09
N GLU A 9 -64.51 31.64 -41.02
CA GLU A 9 -65.96 31.29 -40.91
C GLU A 9 -66.36 29.98 -41.64
N GLN A 10 -67.17 29.03 -41.13
CA GLN A 10 -68.03 28.92 -39.94
C GLN A 10 -68.61 27.47 -39.82
N GLY A 11 -69.01 27.09 -38.59
CA GLY A 11 -70.18 26.25 -38.25
C GLY A 11 -70.03 24.72 -38.28
N GLU A 12 -70.76 23.92 -37.51
CA GLU A 12 -71.60 24.05 -36.31
C GLU A 12 -72.02 22.60 -35.93
N ASP A 13 -72.34 22.38 -34.65
CA ASP A 13 -73.34 21.42 -34.13
C ASP A 13 -73.13 19.88 -34.04
N SER A 14 -73.10 19.43 -32.78
CA SER A 14 -74.12 18.57 -32.12
C SER A 14 -73.96 17.03 -32.01
N GLU A 15 -74.06 16.60 -30.74
CA GLU A 15 -74.82 15.48 -30.15
C GLU A 15 -74.61 14.00 -30.56
N GLY A 16 -74.60 13.13 -29.53
CA GLY A 16 -75.29 11.83 -29.59
C GLY A 16 -74.53 10.59 -29.11
N ASN A 17 -75.11 9.89 -28.14
CA ASN A 17 -74.60 8.77 -27.35
C ASN A 17 -74.63 7.37 -28.04
N GLU A 18 -73.85 6.46 -27.42
CA GLU A 18 -74.02 5.00 -27.24
C GLU A 18 -73.45 3.95 -28.23
N ALA A 19 -72.46 3.23 -27.70
CA ALA A 19 -72.15 1.77 -27.78
C ALA A 19 -71.64 1.12 -29.09
N ALA A 20 -70.34 0.74 -29.11
CA ALA A 20 -69.88 -0.66 -29.07
C ALA A 20 -68.34 -0.82 -29.24
N SER A 21 -67.80 -1.79 -28.49
CA SER A 21 -66.45 -2.40 -28.49
C SER A 21 -65.34 -1.69 -27.67
N GLU A 22 -65.24 -2.11 -26.41
CA GLU A 22 -64.08 -1.94 -25.52
C GLU A 22 -63.04 -3.05 -25.75
N GLY A 23 -61.76 -2.69 -25.61
CA GLY A 23 -60.64 -3.61 -25.44
C GLY A 23 -59.70 -3.03 -24.37
N ASN A 24 -59.83 -3.56 -23.16
CA ASN A 24 -59.29 -3.09 -21.89
C ASN A 24 -57.84 -3.57 -21.61
N TYR A 25 -57.07 -2.73 -20.89
CA TYR A 25 -55.96 -3.09 -19.97
C TYR A 25 -56.52 -3.83 -18.71
N PRO A 26 -55.77 -4.30 -17.67
CA PRO A 26 -54.35 -4.69 -17.42
C PRO A 26 -54.20 -6.05 -16.61
N ALA A 27 -53.00 -6.36 -16.05
CA ALA A 27 -52.63 -7.37 -15.01
C ALA A 27 -52.69 -8.88 -15.44
N SER A 28 -51.97 -9.88 -14.91
CA SER A 28 -51.45 -10.30 -13.57
C SER A 28 -50.40 -11.44 -13.76
N GLU A 29 -49.35 -11.63 -12.94
CA GLU A 29 -49.24 -12.40 -11.66
C GLU A 29 -49.67 -13.89 -11.66
N GLU A 30 -48.71 -14.75 -11.23
CA GLU A 30 -48.76 -16.07 -10.53
C GLU A 30 -49.63 -17.25 -11.04
N ASN A 31 -48.97 -18.38 -11.40
CA ASN A 31 -48.89 -19.63 -10.61
C ASN A 31 -48.36 -20.84 -11.43
N ASP A 32 -47.38 -21.54 -10.85
CA ASP A 32 -46.95 -22.93 -11.15
C ASP A 32 -48.12 -23.94 -10.99
N PRO A 33 -48.14 -25.11 -11.69
CA PRO A 33 -47.38 -26.28 -11.21
C PRO A 33 -46.85 -27.30 -12.27
N VAL A 34 -45.70 -27.89 -11.93
CA VAL A 34 -45.35 -29.34 -12.01
C VAL A 34 -44.97 -29.97 -13.37
N SER A 35 -43.65 -30.24 -13.42
CA SER A 35 -42.90 -31.46 -13.81
C SER A 35 -42.68 -31.88 -15.27
N GLU A 36 -41.40 -32.24 -15.47
CA GLU A 36 -40.80 -33.21 -16.41
C GLU A 36 -40.59 -32.77 -17.86
N GLY A 37 -39.30 -32.66 -18.23
CA GLY A 37 -38.88 -32.62 -19.62
C GLY A 37 -37.50 -31.99 -19.81
N ASN A 38 -36.46 -32.83 -19.80
CA ASN A 38 -35.09 -32.51 -20.17
C ASN A 38 -35.00 -31.77 -21.52
N GLU A 39 -34.10 -30.80 -21.60
CA GLU A 39 -33.53 -30.32 -22.86
C GLU A 39 -31.99 -30.42 -22.83
N PRO A 40 -31.36 -30.57 -24.01
CA PRO A 40 -30.34 -31.59 -24.20
C PRO A 40 -28.91 -31.06 -24.16
N GLU A 41 -28.03 -31.85 -23.57
CA GLU A 41 -26.61 -31.88 -23.90
C GLU A 41 -26.43 -32.40 -25.34
N SER A 42 -25.65 -31.67 -26.15
CA SER A 42 -25.13 -32.18 -27.42
C SER A 42 -23.62 -32.39 -27.30
N GLU A 43 -23.26 -33.62 -26.94
CA GLU A 43 -21.93 -34.19 -27.12
C GLU A 43 -21.55 -34.22 -28.62
N GLY A 44 -20.31 -33.82 -28.92
CA GLY A 44 -19.62 -34.16 -30.15
C GLY A 44 -18.53 -35.17 -29.84
N ASN A 45 -18.84 -36.46 -30.01
CA ASN A 45 -17.97 -37.60 -29.70
C ASN A 45 -17.51 -38.26 -31.01
N TYR A 46 -16.20 -38.54 -31.17
CA TYR A 46 -15.63 -39.52 -32.11
C TYR A 46 -14.19 -39.89 -31.68
N PRO A 47 -13.71 -41.12 -31.95
CA PRO A 47 -13.67 -42.15 -30.92
C PRO A 47 -12.25 -42.53 -30.48
N ALA A 48 -12.16 -43.02 -29.24
CA ALA A 48 -11.05 -43.85 -28.78
C ALA A 48 -11.05 -45.18 -29.54
N SER A 49 -9.89 -45.55 -30.08
CA SER A 49 -9.64 -46.89 -30.62
C SER A 49 -8.84 -47.69 -29.60
N GLU A 50 -9.42 -48.81 -29.18
CA GLU A 50 -8.73 -49.94 -28.56
C GLU A 50 -7.75 -50.56 -29.56
N PHE A 51 -6.51 -50.78 -29.13
CA PHE A 51 -5.59 -51.81 -29.65
C PHE A 51 -4.82 -52.34 -28.42
N VAL A 52 -5.26 -53.46 -27.85
CA VAL A 52 -4.74 -54.84 -28.08
C VAL A 52 -3.35 -55.04 -27.48
N GLU A 53 -3.34 -55.75 -26.35
CA GLU A 53 -2.21 -56.54 -25.87
C GLU A 53 -1.83 -57.57 -26.94
N ASP A 54 -0.57 -57.56 -27.37
CA ASP A 54 0.11 -58.75 -27.90
C ASP A 54 1.46 -58.85 -27.19
N GLY A 55 1.62 -59.90 -26.40
CA GLY A 55 2.91 -60.43 -25.99
C GLY A 55 3.29 -61.59 -26.90
N GLU A 56 4.58 -61.68 -27.25
CA GLU A 56 5.38 -62.87 -27.59
C GLU A 56 6.81 -62.32 -27.86
N SER A 57 7.82 -62.56 -27.03
CA SER A 57 8.60 -63.80 -26.81
C SER A 57 9.57 -64.15 -27.95
N GLY A 58 10.81 -64.50 -27.59
CA GLY A 58 11.88 -64.98 -28.49
C GLY A 58 13.21 -64.27 -28.18
N GLU A 59 13.98 -64.75 -27.19
CA GLU A 59 15.11 -65.71 -27.34
C GLU A 59 16.41 -64.99 -27.74
N GLU A 60 17.62 -65.35 -27.31
CA GLU A 60 18.21 -66.07 -26.17
C GLU A 60 19.74 -66.01 -26.42
N GLU A 61 20.55 -66.43 -25.44
CA GLU A 61 22.00 -66.75 -25.53
C GLU A 61 23.02 -65.59 -25.53
N HIS A 62 24.21 -65.69 -24.95
CA HIS A 62 24.82 -66.45 -23.84
C HIS A 62 26.31 -66.01 -23.84
N GLY A 63 26.99 -66.06 -22.68
CA GLY A 63 28.47 -66.18 -22.61
C GLY A 63 29.17 -65.09 -21.78
N VAL A 64 29.52 -65.24 -20.49
CA VAL A 64 30.46 -66.18 -19.80
C VAL A 64 31.87 -65.56 -19.56
N VAL A 65 32.11 -65.19 -18.29
CA VAL A 65 33.21 -65.61 -17.36
C VAL A 65 34.63 -64.99 -17.37
N SER A 66 35.15 -64.93 -16.13
CA SER A 66 36.52 -64.91 -15.56
C SER A 66 37.06 -63.53 -15.15
N ASP A 67 37.18 -63.22 -13.85
CA ASP A 67 38.03 -63.76 -12.75
C ASP A 67 39.51 -63.35 -12.86
N ILE A 68 40.07 -62.81 -11.76
CA ILE A 68 41.33 -63.22 -11.08
C ILE A 68 41.78 -62.14 -10.05
N ASP A 69 41.62 -62.51 -8.77
CA ASP A 69 42.54 -62.54 -7.60
C ASP A 69 43.47 -61.40 -7.12
N SER A 70 43.53 -61.35 -5.77
CA SER A 70 44.69 -61.20 -4.84
C SER A 70 45.29 -59.79 -4.64
N GLU A 71 45.78 -59.35 -3.46
CA GLU A 71 46.20 -60.01 -2.21
C GLU A 71 46.39 -58.96 -1.07
N ASP A 72 46.42 -59.44 0.18
CA ASP A 72 46.78 -58.76 1.44
C ASP A 72 48.21 -58.19 1.51
N THR A 73 48.47 -57.20 2.39
CA THR A 73 49.47 -57.27 3.53
C THR A 73 49.90 -55.90 4.12
N THR A 74 49.63 -55.74 5.42
CA THR A 74 50.43 -55.25 6.58
C THR A 74 51.68 -54.34 6.45
N SER A 75 51.62 -53.22 7.20
CA SER A 75 52.48 -52.75 8.33
C SER A 75 53.92 -52.20 8.18
N GLU A 76 54.20 -51.25 9.10
CA GLU A 76 55.47 -50.83 9.75
C GLU A 76 56.22 -49.54 9.31
N ASP A 77 56.14 -48.57 10.23
CA ASP A 77 57.21 -47.83 10.92
C ASP A 77 58.10 -46.78 10.22
N ASN A 78 58.13 -45.57 10.79
CA ASN A 78 59.33 -45.02 11.42
C ASN A 78 59.01 -43.87 12.41
N GLU A 79 59.64 -43.98 13.57
CA GLU A 79 59.63 -43.16 14.78
C GLU A 79 60.92 -42.29 14.84
N TYR A 80 60.97 -41.35 15.82
CA TYR A 80 62.09 -40.52 16.32
C TYR A 80 62.36 -39.16 15.65
N ASP A 81 62.05 -38.06 16.34
CA ASP A 81 62.94 -37.59 17.42
C ASP A 81 62.24 -36.66 18.42
N ASP A 82 62.71 -36.83 19.65
CA ASP A 82 62.18 -36.40 20.94
C ASP A 82 62.55 -34.97 21.38
N GLU A 83 61.71 -34.48 22.30
CA GLU A 83 62.05 -33.72 23.52
C GLU A 83 62.77 -32.35 23.45
N VAL A 84 62.02 -31.31 23.83
CA VAL A 84 62.46 -30.42 24.93
C VAL A 84 61.33 -30.29 25.95
N SER A 85 61.67 -30.60 27.20
CA SER A 85 60.81 -30.79 28.35
C SER A 85 60.13 -29.51 28.87
N LYS A 86 58.85 -29.67 29.21
CA LYS A 86 58.18 -29.29 30.46
C LYS A 86 58.91 -28.36 31.47
N ARG A 87 58.12 -27.34 31.85
CA ARG A 87 57.97 -26.62 33.15
C ARG A 87 58.76 -25.34 33.39
N GLU A 88 57.99 -24.25 33.48
CA GLU A 88 57.94 -23.19 34.52
C GLU A 88 56.75 -22.30 34.09
N GLU A 89 55.56 -22.39 34.69
CA GLU A 89 55.09 -21.66 35.90
C GLU A 89 55.48 -20.18 35.97
N GLU A 90 54.43 -19.34 35.90
CA GLU A 90 54.24 -18.01 36.49
C GLU A 90 54.84 -16.73 35.87
N GLU A 91 53.88 -15.90 35.43
CA GLU A 91 53.77 -14.44 35.60
C GLU A 91 54.38 -13.43 34.60
N ALA A 92 53.43 -12.68 34.03
CA ALA A 92 53.42 -11.25 33.75
C ALA A 92 54.17 -10.71 32.52
N GLU A 93 53.41 -10.26 31.51
CA GLU A 93 53.41 -8.85 31.11
C GLU A 93 52.18 -8.48 30.26
N VAL A 94 51.78 -7.23 30.41
CA VAL A 94 50.52 -6.59 30.01
C VAL A 94 50.47 -6.33 28.49
N GLU A 95 49.42 -6.77 27.80
CA GLU A 95 49.00 -6.21 26.51
C GLU A 95 47.60 -5.59 26.62
N GLU A 96 47.49 -4.35 26.18
CA GLU A 96 46.29 -3.51 26.19
C GLU A 96 45.11 -4.16 25.44
N GLU A 97 43.96 -4.29 26.12
CA GLU A 97 42.68 -4.57 25.45
C GLU A 97 42.25 -3.34 24.65
N VAL A 98 42.41 -3.42 23.33
CA VAL A 98 41.68 -2.57 22.37
C VAL A 98 40.23 -3.07 22.31
N PRO A 99 39.20 -2.22 22.52
CA PRO A 99 37.81 -2.67 22.42
C PRO A 99 37.52 -3.03 20.96
N LYS A 100 37.29 -4.32 20.68
CA LYS A 100 36.77 -4.78 19.40
C LYS A 100 35.45 -4.06 19.15
N SER A 101 35.37 -3.31 18.05
CA SER A 101 34.12 -2.71 17.60
C SER A 101 33.12 -3.84 17.36
N LYS A 102 32.03 -3.85 18.13
CA LYS A 102 30.93 -4.80 17.92
C LYS A 102 30.48 -4.78 16.47
N GLY A 103 30.27 -5.96 15.88
CA GLY A 103 29.81 -6.09 14.51
C GLY A 103 28.41 -5.51 14.34
N ILE A 104 28.10 -5.01 13.14
CA ILE A 104 26.76 -4.52 12.78
C ILE A 104 25.70 -5.61 13.03
N ILE A 105 26.06 -6.88 12.83
CA ILE A 105 25.18 -8.04 13.04
C ILE A 105 24.88 -8.27 14.53
N GLU A 106 25.89 -8.23 15.40
CA GLU A 106 25.70 -8.34 16.86
C GLU A 106 24.87 -7.17 17.42
N THR A 107 25.05 -5.97 16.85
CA THR A 107 24.26 -4.80 17.22
C THR A 107 22.81 -4.91 16.70
N LEU A 108 22.60 -5.56 15.55
CA LEU A 108 21.28 -5.81 14.99
C LEU A 108 20.54 -6.90 15.79
N ASN A 109 21.24 -7.94 16.21
CA ASN A 109 20.69 -9.00 17.07
C ASN A 109 20.34 -8.46 18.46
N GLU A 110 21.24 -7.74 19.13
CA GLU A 110 20.92 -7.07 20.41
C GLU A 110 19.73 -6.09 20.25
N TYR A 111 19.57 -5.47 19.08
CA TYR A 111 18.45 -4.58 18.79
C TYR A 111 17.13 -5.33 18.56
N LEU A 112 17.14 -6.45 17.83
CA LEU A 112 15.99 -7.34 17.65
C LEU A 112 15.54 -7.92 19.00
N GLU A 113 16.46 -8.46 19.79
CA GLU A 113 16.21 -8.91 21.17
C GLU A 113 15.59 -7.79 22.02
N SER A 114 16.07 -6.56 21.87
CA SER A 114 15.53 -5.42 22.63
C SER A 114 14.14 -4.94 22.19
N ILE A 115 13.71 -5.26 20.95
CA ILE A 115 12.36 -5.00 20.45
C ILE A 115 11.36 -5.97 21.08
N PHE A 116 11.79 -7.21 21.32
CA PHE A 116 10.95 -8.28 21.90
C PHE A 116 11.05 -8.41 23.43
N ALA A 117 11.97 -7.68 24.08
CA ALA A 117 12.22 -7.60 25.53
C ALA A 117 11.05 -7.09 26.43
N THR A 118 9.79 -7.30 26.04
CA THR A 118 8.63 -7.28 26.95
C THR A 118 8.06 -8.68 27.22
N ALA A 119 8.68 -9.75 26.72
CA ALA A 119 8.28 -11.13 26.98
C ALA A 119 9.51 -11.99 27.31
N GLU A 120 10.09 -11.77 28.50
CA GLU A 120 11.38 -12.34 28.95
C GLU A 120 11.39 -13.88 29.17
N GLU A 121 10.53 -14.64 28.50
CA GLU A 121 10.50 -16.11 28.53
C GLU A 121 9.91 -16.78 27.26
N HIS A 122 9.68 -16.04 26.15
CA HIS A 122 9.05 -16.56 24.91
C HIS A 122 9.86 -16.33 23.62
N ASP A 123 11.10 -15.87 23.70
CA ASP A 123 11.79 -15.27 22.54
C ASP A 123 12.27 -16.26 21.46
N GLU A 124 12.68 -17.49 21.79
CA GLU A 124 13.07 -18.49 20.76
C GLU A 124 11.86 -19.04 19.99
N GLU A 125 10.74 -19.28 20.67
CA GLU A 125 9.51 -19.82 20.06
C GLU A 125 8.88 -18.81 19.10
N VAL A 126 8.96 -17.51 19.43
CA VAL A 126 8.47 -16.42 18.58
C VAL A 126 9.30 -16.24 17.31
N GLU A 127 10.63 -16.31 17.41
CA GLU A 127 11.49 -16.20 16.22
C GLU A 127 11.30 -17.39 15.29
N GLU A 128 11.13 -18.59 15.83
CA GLU A 128 10.83 -19.80 15.08
C GLU A 128 9.44 -19.72 14.41
N GLU A 129 8.41 -19.26 15.12
CA GLU A 129 7.07 -19.03 14.55
C GLU A 129 7.08 -17.96 13.45
N LEU A 130 7.81 -16.86 13.64
CA LEU A 130 7.91 -15.78 12.66
C LEU A 130 8.64 -16.24 11.40
N THR A 131 9.69 -17.05 11.57
CA THR A 131 10.46 -17.64 10.47
C THR A 131 9.63 -18.68 9.72
N ALA A 132 8.93 -19.56 10.43
CA ALA A 132 8.02 -20.54 9.84
C ALA A 132 6.87 -19.87 9.09
N MET A 133 6.32 -18.78 9.62
CA MET A 133 5.30 -17.98 8.97
C MET A 133 5.86 -17.25 7.76
N TYR A 134 7.06 -16.66 7.83
CA TYR A 134 7.72 -16.05 6.68
C TYR A 134 7.94 -17.08 5.56
N GLU A 135 8.44 -18.26 5.89
CA GLU A 135 8.65 -19.36 4.94
C GLU A 135 7.32 -19.85 4.33
N LEU A 136 6.27 -19.95 5.13
CA LEU A 136 4.93 -20.31 4.65
C LEU A 136 4.37 -19.23 3.73
N LEU A 137 4.50 -17.96 4.10
CA LEU A 137 4.02 -16.82 3.33
C LEU A 137 4.82 -16.66 2.04
N TRP A 138 6.14 -16.83 2.10
CA TRP A 138 7.00 -16.90 0.94
C TRP A 138 6.55 -18.02 0.01
N LYS A 139 6.31 -19.24 0.53
CA LYS A 139 5.78 -20.36 -0.28
C LYS A 139 4.40 -20.09 -0.87
N ILE A 140 3.53 -19.37 -0.16
CA ILE A 140 2.21 -18.95 -0.67
C ILE A 140 2.37 -17.89 -1.76
N LEU A 141 3.26 -16.90 -1.56
CA LEU A 141 3.57 -15.80 -2.48
C LEU A 141 4.41 -16.25 -3.68
N SER A 142 5.20 -17.31 -3.54
CA SER A 142 6.03 -17.89 -4.60
C SER A 142 5.30 -19.01 -5.33
N GLY A 143 4.45 -19.77 -4.62
CA GLY A 143 3.57 -20.79 -5.19
C GLY A 143 2.47 -20.21 -6.09
N THR A 144 2.10 -18.95 -5.85
CA THR A 144 1.13 -18.19 -6.66
C THR A 144 1.56 -17.96 -8.11
N LEU A 145 2.81 -18.24 -8.54
CA LEU A 145 3.21 -17.99 -9.93
C LEU A 145 4.14 -19.04 -10.56
N GLY A 146 3.67 -19.60 -11.68
CA GLY A 146 4.44 -20.32 -12.69
C GLY A 146 5.50 -19.52 -13.45
N VAL A 147 5.75 -18.27 -13.04
CA VAL A 147 6.78 -17.40 -13.64
C VAL A 147 8.18 -18.00 -13.52
N ILE A 148 8.41 -18.96 -12.61
CA ILE A 148 9.70 -19.64 -12.44
C ILE A 148 9.93 -20.76 -13.48
N ALA A 149 8.90 -21.23 -14.21
CA ALA A 149 8.97 -22.40 -15.09
C ALA A 149 9.06 -22.13 -16.61
N ILE A 150 8.96 -20.88 -17.07
CA ILE A 150 8.75 -20.50 -18.49
C ILE A 150 10.08 -20.23 -19.27
N VAL A 151 10.12 -20.12 -20.60
CA VAL A 151 11.34 -19.66 -21.33
C VAL A 151 11.58 -18.15 -21.12
N GLU A 152 12.82 -17.65 -21.18
CA GLU A 152 13.16 -16.25 -20.81
C GLU A 152 12.41 -15.18 -21.62
N VAL A 153 12.31 -15.31 -22.95
CA VAL A 153 11.60 -14.34 -23.82
C VAL A 153 10.11 -14.27 -23.51
N GLU A 154 9.50 -15.42 -23.22
CA GLU A 154 8.08 -15.53 -22.83
C GLU A 154 7.82 -14.85 -21.48
N ARG A 155 8.77 -14.93 -20.54
CA ARG A 155 8.69 -14.20 -19.27
C ARG A 155 8.78 -12.68 -19.49
N GLU A 156 9.62 -12.22 -20.42
CA GLU A 156 9.76 -10.79 -20.71
C GLU A 156 8.50 -10.19 -21.34
N ILE A 157 7.83 -10.92 -22.22
CA ILE A 157 6.58 -10.48 -22.88
C ILE A 157 5.44 -10.33 -21.86
N SER A 158 5.47 -11.05 -20.74
CA SER A 158 4.52 -10.88 -19.63
C SER A 158 4.64 -9.50 -18.96
N PHE A 159 5.82 -8.86 -19.00
CA PHE A 159 6.01 -7.52 -18.44
C PHE A 159 5.49 -6.43 -19.40
N ARG A 160 4.19 -6.15 -19.28
CA ARG A 160 3.50 -5.11 -20.06
C ARG A 160 3.60 -3.73 -19.42
N THR A 161 3.51 -2.65 -20.20
CA THR A 161 3.41 -1.27 -19.68
C THR A 161 4.63 -0.85 -18.83
N GLU A 162 4.44 -0.23 -17.65
CA GLU A 162 5.51 0.31 -16.80
C GLU A 162 6.49 -0.77 -16.31
N GLN A 163 6.00 -1.96 -15.92
CA GLN A 163 6.86 -3.05 -15.44
C GLN A 163 7.89 -3.50 -16.48
N GLY A 164 7.50 -3.57 -17.75
CA GLY A 164 8.42 -3.91 -18.84
C GLY A 164 9.50 -2.86 -19.03
N LEU A 165 9.12 -1.59 -18.89
CA LEU A 165 10.06 -0.48 -18.96
C LEU A 165 11.08 -0.52 -17.81
N TYR A 166 10.63 -0.76 -16.57
CA TYR A 166 11.55 -0.86 -15.42
C TYR A 166 12.50 -2.05 -15.55
N TYR A 167 11.98 -3.22 -15.88
CA TYR A 167 12.82 -4.40 -16.09
C TYR A 167 13.81 -4.20 -17.24
N SER A 168 13.45 -3.46 -18.30
CA SER A 168 14.38 -3.13 -19.40
C SER A 168 15.63 -2.37 -18.92
N TYR A 169 15.50 -1.49 -17.93
CA TYR A 169 16.65 -0.75 -17.37
C TYR A 169 17.53 -1.65 -16.50
N PHE A 170 16.93 -2.52 -15.69
CA PHE A 170 17.66 -3.54 -14.94
C PHE A 170 18.45 -4.45 -15.89
N LYS A 171 17.79 -4.97 -16.93
CA LYS A 171 18.38 -5.82 -17.96
C LYS A 171 19.54 -5.12 -18.67
N GLN A 172 19.36 -3.87 -19.08
CA GLN A 172 20.41 -3.08 -19.72
C GLN A 172 21.68 -2.95 -18.85
N ILE A 173 21.52 -2.71 -17.54
CA ILE A 173 22.68 -2.68 -16.63
C ILE A 173 23.28 -4.08 -16.48
N VAL A 174 22.49 -5.15 -16.39
CA VAL A 174 23.01 -6.51 -16.24
C VAL A 174 23.76 -6.99 -17.49
N GLU A 175 23.26 -6.69 -18.67
CA GLU A 175 23.84 -7.12 -19.96
C GLU A 175 25.05 -6.29 -20.40
N SER A 176 25.23 -5.09 -19.83
CA SER A 176 26.38 -4.23 -20.14
C SER A 176 27.73 -4.91 -19.85
N PRO A 177 28.86 -4.46 -20.42
CA PRO A 177 30.17 -5.01 -20.06
C PRO A 177 30.55 -4.78 -18.59
N THR A 178 30.19 -3.61 -18.05
CA THR A 178 30.39 -3.26 -16.64
C THR A 178 29.16 -2.57 -16.09
N TRP A 179 28.98 -2.63 -14.76
CA TRP A 179 27.88 -1.93 -14.09
C TRP A 179 27.95 -0.42 -14.31
N GLN A 180 29.16 0.17 -14.27
CA GLN A 180 29.35 1.61 -14.48
C GLN A 180 28.99 2.04 -15.89
N GLU A 181 29.29 1.21 -16.90
CA GLU A 181 28.92 1.48 -18.28
C GLU A 181 27.40 1.47 -18.44
N GLY A 182 26.71 0.45 -17.93
CA GLY A 182 25.24 0.41 -17.95
C GLY A 182 24.61 1.61 -17.22
N PHE A 183 25.15 1.99 -16.06
CA PHE A 183 24.73 3.18 -15.32
C PHE A 183 24.91 4.47 -16.14
N ASN A 184 26.04 4.62 -16.84
CA ASN A 184 26.31 5.78 -17.68
C ASN A 184 25.37 5.83 -18.90
N GLN A 185 25.06 4.69 -19.51
CA GLN A 185 24.12 4.59 -20.61
C GLN A 185 22.71 5.04 -20.19
N LEU A 186 22.23 4.64 -19.01
CA LEU A 186 20.95 5.11 -18.49
C LEU A 186 20.94 6.61 -18.15
N LYS A 187 22.09 7.19 -17.83
CA LYS A 187 22.22 8.63 -17.57
C LYS A 187 22.13 9.46 -18.85
N GLN A 188 22.47 8.87 -19.99
CA GLN A 188 22.44 9.49 -21.32
C GLN A 188 21.62 8.64 -22.30
N ASP A 189 20.40 8.29 -21.91
CA ASP A 189 19.55 7.42 -22.72
C ASP A 189 18.89 8.20 -23.86
N ASN A 190 19.01 7.70 -25.08
CA ASN A 190 18.35 8.24 -26.28
C ASN A 190 17.39 7.21 -26.94
N GLN A 191 17.20 6.05 -26.30
CA GLN A 191 16.42 4.93 -26.85
C GLN A 191 14.96 4.97 -26.38
N THR A 192 14.75 5.36 -25.12
CA THR A 192 13.43 5.41 -24.49
C THR A 192 12.55 6.52 -25.05
N GLU A 193 13.17 7.65 -25.38
CA GLU A 193 12.47 8.82 -25.91
C GLU A 193 13.22 9.36 -27.13
N HIS A 194 13.08 8.63 -28.25
CA HIS A 194 13.89 8.87 -29.44
C HIS A 194 13.91 10.35 -29.87
N GLY A 195 15.08 10.92 -30.16
CA GLY A 195 15.19 12.32 -30.58
C GLY A 195 15.42 13.31 -29.43
N ARG A 196 15.47 12.84 -28.18
CA ARG A 196 16.13 13.56 -27.08
C ARG A 196 16.90 12.61 -26.19
N THR A 197 17.91 13.12 -25.50
CA THR A 197 18.65 12.38 -24.48
C THR A 197 18.09 12.71 -23.11
N ILE A 198 17.72 11.69 -22.34
CA ILE A 198 17.20 11.84 -20.98
C ILE A 198 18.05 11.08 -19.96
N ASN A 199 18.00 11.56 -18.73
CA ASN A 199 18.54 10.85 -17.58
C ASN A 199 17.42 10.02 -16.94
N ILE A 200 17.44 8.71 -17.20
CA ILE A 200 16.45 7.74 -16.72
C ILE A 200 16.40 7.71 -15.18
N ILE A 201 17.56 7.83 -14.55
CA ILE A 201 17.72 7.74 -13.09
C ILE A 201 16.94 8.84 -12.38
N HIS A 202 17.08 10.07 -12.89
CA HIS A 202 16.36 11.24 -12.37
C HIS A 202 14.86 11.18 -12.69
N ARG A 203 14.48 10.58 -13.83
CA ARG A 203 13.13 10.70 -14.39
C ARG A 203 12.16 9.65 -13.89
N PHE A 204 12.60 8.41 -13.64
CA PHE A 204 11.70 7.27 -13.40
C PHE A 204 11.92 6.56 -12.05
N ASN A 205 12.69 7.17 -11.13
CA ASN A 205 12.98 6.63 -9.80
C ASN A 205 13.45 5.17 -9.84
N ILE A 206 14.37 4.85 -10.76
CA ILE A 206 14.87 3.48 -11.01
C ILE A 206 15.94 3.00 -10.02
N LEU A 207 15.97 3.56 -8.81
CA LEU A 207 16.95 3.16 -7.81
C LEU A 207 16.85 1.68 -7.42
N PRO A 208 15.65 1.09 -7.23
CA PRO A 208 15.52 -0.34 -6.99
C PRO A 208 16.26 -1.18 -8.05
N GLU A 209 16.10 -0.86 -9.34
CA GLU A 209 16.74 -1.61 -10.42
C GLU A 209 18.27 -1.41 -10.45
N ILE A 210 18.76 -0.21 -10.13
CA ILE A 210 20.19 0.09 -10.03
C ILE A 210 20.86 -0.71 -8.90
N ILE A 211 20.21 -0.78 -7.74
CA ILE A 211 20.71 -1.56 -6.60
C ILE A 211 20.63 -3.05 -6.91
N LEU A 212 19.50 -3.53 -7.44
CA LEU A 212 19.31 -4.94 -7.77
C LEU A 212 20.27 -5.41 -8.85
N SER A 213 20.57 -4.61 -9.85
CA SER A 213 21.57 -4.97 -10.88
C SER A 213 22.99 -5.04 -10.32
N ALA A 214 23.34 -4.20 -9.33
CA ALA A 214 24.60 -4.31 -8.61
C ALA A 214 24.67 -5.62 -7.79
N VAL A 215 23.60 -5.93 -7.06
CA VAL A 215 23.48 -7.17 -6.26
C VAL A 215 23.51 -8.40 -7.15
N TYR A 216 22.79 -8.41 -8.28
CA TYR A 216 22.78 -9.52 -9.24
C TYR A 216 24.17 -9.81 -9.78
N ARG A 217 24.90 -8.77 -10.22
CA ARG A 217 26.29 -8.92 -10.70
C ARG A 217 27.24 -9.38 -9.59
N TRP A 218 27.03 -8.91 -8.36
CA TRP A 218 27.86 -9.29 -7.21
C TRP A 218 27.66 -10.75 -6.80
N LEU A 219 26.39 -11.18 -6.68
CA LEU A 219 26.03 -12.55 -6.34
C LEU A 219 26.25 -13.53 -7.49
N SER A 220 26.17 -13.05 -8.74
CA SER A 220 26.24 -13.85 -9.97
C SER A 220 25.42 -15.16 -9.88
N PRO A 221 24.11 -15.06 -9.57
CA PRO A 221 23.28 -16.25 -9.40
C PRO A 221 23.15 -17.02 -10.72
N ARG A 222 22.90 -18.33 -10.64
CA ARG A 222 22.71 -19.20 -11.82
C ARG A 222 21.37 -18.98 -12.53
N GLU A 223 20.42 -18.33 -11.86
CA GLU A 223 19.08 -18.08 -12.36
C GLU A 223 19.07 -16.92 -13.37
N ALA A 224 18.09 -16.96 -14.29
CA ALA A 224 17.89 -15.89 -15.25
C ALA A 224 17.62 -14.54 -14.53
N PRO A 225 18.06 -13.40 -15.10
CA PRO A 225 17.88 -12.08 -14.48
C PRO A 225 16.42 -11.77 -14.14
N SER A 226 15.47 -12.22 -14.97
CA SER A 226 14.02 -12.06 -14.76
C SER A 226 13.53 -12.77 -13.52
N VAL A 227 14.02 -13.99 -13.25
CA VAL A 227 13.69 -14.78 -12.05
C VAL A 227 14.19 -14.08 -10.81
N PHE A 228 15.46 -13.69 -10.80
CA PHE A 228 16.05 -12.99 -9.66
C PHE A 228 15.27 -11.71 -9.32
N TYR A 229 14.91 -10.94 -10.36
CA TYR A 229 14.18 -9.70 -10.20
C TYR A 229 12.79 -9.91 -9.59
N VAL A 230 12.03 -10.86 -10.13
CA VAL A 230 10.69 -11.23 -9.65
C VAL A 230 10.75 -11.80 -8.23
N SER A 231 11.66 -12.74 -7.98
CA SER A 231 11.85 -13.36 -6.66
C SER A 231 12.19 -12.32 -5.59
N THR A 232 12.97 -11.28 -5.93
CA THR A 232 13.29 -10.22 -4.97
C THR A 232 12.06 -9.38 -4.60
N VAL A 233 11.19 -9.06 -5.57
CA VAL A 233 9.93 -8.35 -5.30
C VAL A 233 9.03 -9.19 -4.41
N PHE A 234 8.91 -10.49 -4.68
CA PHE A 234 8.17 -11.40 -3.80
C PHE A 234 8.75 -11.46 -2.39
N GLY A 235 10.08 -11.44 -2.26
CA GLY A 235 10.74 -11.57 -0.96
C GLY A 235 10.43 -10.36 -0.09
N LEU A 236 10.42 -9.19 -0.73
CA LEU A 236 10.00 -7.93 -0.12
C LEU A 236 8.51 -7.95 0.27
N HIS A 237 7.65 -8.59 -0.51
CA HIS A 237 6.25 -8.81 -0.13
C HIS A 237 6.07 -9.84 1.01
N GLY A 238 6.98 -10.81 1.15
CA GLY A 238 7.04 -11.67 2.34
C GLY A 238 7.33 -10.85 3.61
N VAL A 239 8.31 -9.94 3.53
CA VAL A 239 8.61 -8.97 4.62
C VAL A 239 7.42 -8.07 4.91
N PHE A 240 6.69 -7.66 3.88
CA PHE A 240 5.47 -6.85 4.05
C PHE A 240 4.41 -7.57 4.88
N VAL A 241 4.07 -8.83 4.54
CA VAL A 241 3.05 -9.57 5.28
C VAL A 241 3.53 -9.88 6.71
N ALA A 242 4.80 -10.23 6.89
CA ALA A 242 5.39 -10.40 8.22
C ALA A 242 5.27 -9.10 9.06
N THR A 243 5.50 -7.94 8.45
CA THR A 243 5.33 -6.64 9.11
C THR A 243 3.87 -6.40 9.52
N LEU A 244 2.89 -6.76 8.69
CA LEU A 244 1.46 -6.64 9.02
C LEU A 244 1.09 -7.53 10.21
N TYR A 245 1.58 -8.77 10.24
CA TYR A 245 1.41 -9.69 11.36
C TYR A 245 1.93 -9.09 12.66
N ILE A 246 3.21 -8.66 12.65
CA ILE A 246 3.86 -8.07 13.83
C ILE A 246 3.13 -6.80 14.27
N THR A 247 2.68 -5.97 13.33
CA THR A 247 1.93 -4.74 13.64
C THR A 247 0.60 -5.05 14.33
N ALA A 248 -0.18 -6.02 13.82
CA ALA A 248 -1.44 -6.42 14.42
C ALA A 248 -1.25 -7.05 15.80
N TRP A 249 -0.23 -7.90 15.95
CA TRP A 249 0.14 -8.46 17.25
C TRP A 249 0.53 -7.36 18.24
N TYR A 250 1.40 -6.42 17.84
CA TYR A 250 1.88 -5.32 18.68
C TYR A 250 0.74 -4.39 19.15
N LEU A 251 -0.21 -4.06 18.27
CA LEU A 251 -1.32 -3.15 18.58
C LEU A 251 -2.37 -3.79 19.50
N SER A 252 -2.66 -5.08 19.32
CA SER A 252 -3.65 -5.81 20.11
C SER A 252 -3.09 -6.40 21.42
N GLY A 253 -1.81 -6.80 21.41
CA GLY A 253 -1.20 -7.66 22.43
C GLY A 253 -1.52 -9.16 22.26
N SER A 254 -2.07 -9.58 21.11
CA SER A 254 -2.53 -10.95 20.85
C SER A 254 -1.96 -11.50 19.55
N ILE A 255 -1.30 -12.65 19.60
CA ILE A 255 -0.76 -13.37 18.43
C ILE A 255 -1.88 -13.68 17.42
N LEU A 256 -3.07 -14.00 17.93
CA LEU A 256 -4.26 -14.27 17.13
C LEU A 256 -4.66 -13.10 16.22
N ALA A 257 -4.39 -11.85 16.63
CA ALA A 257 -4.63 -10.69 15.78
C ALA A 257 -3.77 -10.74 14.52
N GLY A 258 -2.49 -11.11 14.67
CA GLY A 258 -1.55 -11.30 13.57
C GLY A 258 -2.06 -12.34 12.57
N PHE A 259 -2.42 -13.53 13.04
CA PHE A 259 -2.95 -14.59 12.19
C PHE A 259 -4.23 -14.18 11.45
N ILE A 260 -5.19 -13.57 12.14
CA ILE A 260 -6.43 -13.09 11.51
C ILE A 260 -6.12 -12.06 10.43
N SER A 261 -5.22 -11.09 10.70
CA SER A 261 -4.84 -10.08 9.72
C SER A 261 -4.17 -10.69 8.49
N VAL A 262 -3.32 -11.71 8.65
CA VAL A 262 -2.68 -12.42 7.53
C VAL A 262 -3.69 -13.24 6.73
N ILE A 263 -4.60 -13.97 7.39
CA ILE A 263 -5.65 -14.73 6.71
C ILE A 263 -6.53 -13.79 5.88
N LEU A 264 -6.94 -12.66 6.46
CA LEU A 264 -7.71 -11.64 5.76
C LEU A 264 -6.93 -11.03 4.58
N PHE A 265 -5.62 -10.82 4.74
CA PHE A 265 -4.75 -10.35 3.66
C PHE A 265 -4.72 -11.35 2.49
N VAL A 266 -4.51 -12.63 2.77
CA VAL A 266 -4.43 -13.69 1.75
C VAL A 266 -5.77 -13.89 1.03
N VAL A 267 -6.89 -13.89 1.76
CA VAL A 267 -8.23 -14.03 1.16
C VAL A 267 -8.57 -12.86 0.22
N HIS A 268 -8.00 -11.69 0.49
CA HIS A 268 -8.20 -10.46 -0.30
C HIS A 268 -6.92 -10.03 -1.02
N LEU A 269 -6.10 -10.98 -1.49
CA LEU A 269 -4.80 -10.69 -2.11
C LEU A 269 -4.94 -9.73 -3.30
N ILE A 270 -5.99 -9.89 -4.11
CA ILE A 270 -6.33 -9.05 -5.27
C ILE A 270 -6.56 -7.58 -4.89
N ASP A 271 -7.13 -7.33 -3.70
CA ASP A 271 -7.49 -6.00 -3.23
C ASP A 271 -6.38 -5.37 -2.37
N THR A 272 -5.53 -6.18 -1.74
CA THR A 272 -4.47 -5.73 -0.82
C THR A 272 -3.14 -5.47 -1.52
N THR A 273 -2.82 -6.17 -2.61
CA THR A 273 -1.59 -5.99 -3.38
C THR A 273 -1.82 -6.21 -4.88
N ARG A 274 -1.02 -5.54 -5.71
CA ARG A 274 -1.06 -5.69 -7.17
C ARG A 274 -0.05 -6.67 -7.72
N VAL A 275 0.80 -7.23 -6.85
CA VAL A 275 1.88 -8.14 -7.25
C VAL A 275 1.37 -9.39 -7.95
N ASN A 276 0.13 -9.83 -7.70
CA ASN A 276 -0.45 -11.00 -8.37
C ASN A 276 -0.55 -10.82 -9.90
N TYR A 277 -0.76 -9.60 -10.40
CA TYR A 277 -0.99 -9.33 -11.82
C TYR A 277 0.13 -8.52 -12.48
N THR A 278 0.78 -7.67 -11.69
CA THR A 278 1.79 -6.74 -12.17
C THR A 278 2.90 -6.67 -11.13
N VAL A 279 3.91 -7.53 -11.26
CA VAL A 279 4.87 -7.82 -10.20
C VAL A 279 5.75 -6.61 -9.88
N PRO A 280 6.62 -6.09 -10.78
CA PRO A 280 7.59 -5.06 -10.42
C PRO A 280 7.08 -3.64 -10.72
N LEU A 281 6.02 -3.21 -10.04
CA LEU A 281 5.67 -1.79 -10.01
C LEU A 281 6.43 -1.06 -8.90
N ARG A 282 6.53 0.26 -9.04
CA ARG A 282 7.10 1.14 -8.00
C ARG A 282 6.40 0.97 -6.65
N GLU A 283 5.08 0.84 -6.65
CA GLU A 283 4.30 0.56 -5.45
C GLU A 283 4.62 -0.80 -4.81
N SER A 284 4.98 -1.83 -5.59
CA SER A 284 5.42 -3.14 -5.09
C SER A 284 6.74 -3.06 -4.31
N PHE A 285 7.62 -2.11 -4.64
CA PHE A 285 8.82 -1.86 -3.85
C PHE A 285 8.56 -0.96 -2.64
N ALA A 286 7.71 0.06 -2.81
CA ALA A 286 7.56 1.11 -1.82
C ALA A 286 6.58 0.76 -0.68
N VAL A 287 5.47 0.07 -0.96
CA VAL A 287 4.44 -0.25 0.04
C VAL A 287 4.99 -1.14 1.18
N PRO A 288 5.80 -2.19 0.92
CA PRO A 288 6.45 -2.95 1.98
C PRO A 288 7.30 -2.07 2.93
N LEU A 289 8.10 -1.16 2.37
CA LEU A 289 8.95 -0.24 3.13
C LEU A 289 8.11 0.76 3.95
N LEU A 290 6.99 1.22 3.40
CA LEU A 290 6.04 2.11 4.06
C LEU A 290 5.43 1.45 5.30
N PHE A 291 4.98 0.20 5.21
CA PHE A 291 4.37 -0.48 6.36
C PHE A 291 5.40 -0.83 7.44
N LEU A 292 6.63 -1.17 7.05
CA LEU A 292 7.73 -1.33 8.01
C LEU A 292 8.03 -0.01 8.73
N GLN A 293 8.01 1.10 7.98
CA GLN A 293 8.14 2.44 8.52
C GLN A 293 7.00 2.79 9.49
N ILE A 294 5.76 2.44 9.18
CA ILE A 294 4.58 2.71 10.04
C ILE A 294 4.66 1.90 11.33
N PHE A 295 5.06 0.62 11.24
CA PHE A 295 5.32 -0.21 12.42
C PHE A 295 6.34 0.44 13.36
N LEU A 296 7.49 0.88 12.83
CA LEU A 296 8.51 1.57 13.62
C LEU A 296 8.01 2.90 14.20
N MET A 297 7.15 3.64 13.50
CA MET A 297 6.50 4.83 14.05
C MET A 297 5.58 4.48 15.22
N CYS A 298 4.75 3.43 15.11
CA CYS A 298 3.90 2.97 16.21
C CYS A 298 4.75 2.59 17.45
N THR A 299 5.87 1.90 17.27
CA THR A 299 6.77 1.53 18.39
C THR A 299 7.53 2.72 18.98
N TYR A 300 7.84 3.74 18.18
CA TYR A 300 8.43 5.01 18.64
C TYR A 300 7.42 5.84 19.44
N ILE A 301 6.18 5.91 18.97
CA ILE A 301 5.10 6.67 19.61
C ILE A 301 4.76 6.10 21.00
N ARG A 302 4.75 4.78 21.17
CA ARG A 302 4.39 4.14 22.44
C ARG A 302 5.56 3.98 23.43
N SER A 303 6.74 3.55 22.98
CA SER A 303 7.88 3.28 23.87
C SER A 303 8.89 4.44 23.90
N TYR A 304 9.66 4.57 24.98
CA TYR A 304 10.83 5.46 25.09
C TYR A 304 12.17 4.73 24.91
N LYS A 305 12.17 3.40 24.76
CA LYS A 305 13.39 2.63 24.49
C LYS A 305 13.87 2.86 23.05
N TRP A 306 15.18 2.94 22.87
CA TRP A 306 15.89 3.02 21.57
C TRP A 306 15.39 4.11 20.61
N GLN A 307 14.97 5.27 21.13
CA GLN A 307 14.38 6.34 20.30
C GLN A 307 15.29 6.76 19.14
N ARG A 308 16.61 6.90 19.38
CA ARG A 308 17.56 7.32 18.36
C ARG A 308 17.69 6.30 17.23
N VAL A 309 17.74 5.00 17.57
CA VAL A 309 17.83 3.91 16.58
C VAL A 309 16.54 3.83 15.77
N LYS A 310 15.37 3.91 16.43
CA LYS A 310 14.06 3.96 15.75
C LYS A 310 13.95 5.15 14.80
N LEU A 311 14.37 6.34 15.22
CA LEU A 311 14.36 7.54 14.36
C LEU A 311 15.32 7.40 13.17
N ALA A 312 16.51 6.82 13.37
CA ALA A 312 17.46 6.56 12.28
C ALA A 312 16.91 5.53 11.28
N ALA A 313 16.25 4.47 11.76
CA ALA A 313 15.59 3.49 10.92
C ALA A 313 14.39 4.08 10.15
N ILE A 314 13.56 4.89 10.81
CA ILE A 314 12.47 5.64 10.16
C ILE A 314 13.00 6.58 9.09
N PHE A 315 14.11 7.29 9.35
CA PHE A 315 14.78 8.13 8.37
C PHE A 315 15.22 7.33 7.14
N LEU A 316 15.93 6.21 7.35
CA LEU A 316 16.41 5.36 6.26
C LEU A 316 15.25 4.81 5.43
N LEU A 317 14.19 4.30 6.08
CA LEU A 317 13.02 3.77 5.38
C LEU A 317 12.27 4.86 4.62
N ASN A 318 12.12 6.07 5.18
CA ASN A 318 11.51 7.20 4.46
C ASN A 318 12.30 7.56 3.20
N VAL A 319 13.64 7.61 3.29
CA VAL A 319 14.49 7.91 2.13
C VAL A 319 14.35 6.82 1.07
N THR A 320 14.46 5.55 1.43
CA THR A 320 14.32 4.43 0.48
C THR A 320 12.91 4.36 -0.12
N PHE A 321 11.87 4.64 0.67
CA PHE A 321 10.48 4.74 0.20
C PHE A 321 10.32 5.85 -0.87
N LEU A 322 10.82 7.05 -0.59
CA LEU A 322 10.78 8.18 -1.54
C LEU A 322 11.60 7.92 -2.81
N LEU A 323 12.68 7.16 -2.71
CA LEU A 323 13.51 6.77 -3.85
C LEU A 323 12.89 5.65 -4.68
N SER A 324 12.00 4.85 -4.10
CA SER A 324 11.34 3.73 -4.78
C SER A 324 10.04 4.13 -5.47
N TRP A 325 9.41 5.25 -5.07
CA TRP A 325 8.12 5.65 -5.62
C TRP A 325 7.94 7.16 -5.77
N GLN A 326 7.63 7.59 -7.00
CA GLN A 326 7.47 8.99 -7.37
C GLN A 326 6.34 9.72 -6.63
N PHE A 327 5.27 9.00 -6.26
CA PHE A 327 4.13 9.57 -5.53
C PHE A 327 4.28 9.50 -4.00
N GLY A 328 5.42 8.99 -3.51
CA GLY A 328 5.73 8.91 -2.08
C GLY A 328 5.48 10.20 -1.29
N PRO A 329 5.84 11.41 -1.81
CA PRO A 329 5.56 12.66 -1.11
C PRO A 329 4.07 12.87 -0.77
N PHE A 330 3.13 12.40 -1.58
CA PHE A 330 1.69 12.53 -1.26
C PHE A 330 1.26 11.62 -0.10
N VAL A 331 1.84 10.44 0.01
CA VAL A 331 1.63 9.54 1.16
C VAL A 331 2.23 10.16 2.43
N LEU A 332 3.41 10.78 2.30
CA LEU A 332 4.06 11.47 3.40
C LEU A 332 3.29 12.73 3.85
N LEU A 333 2.66 13.46 2.92
CA LEU A 333 1.77 14.59 3.23
C LEU A 333 0.64 14.14 4.17
N CYS A 334 -0.01 13.05 3.81
CA CYS A 334 -1.03 12.39 4.60
C CYS A 334 -0.53 12.09 6.03
N GLN A 335 0.60 11.41 6.17
CA GLN A 335 1.19 11.11 7.48
C GLN A 335 1.51 12.38 8.30
N LEU A 336 2.11 13.38 7.66
CA LEU A 336 2.47 14.67 8.26
C LEU A 336 1.23 15.40 8.81
N PHE A 337 0.13 15.37 8.06
CA PHE A 337 -1.14 15.95 8.50
C PHE A 337 -1.71 15.17 9.70
N CYS A 338 -1.69 13.83 9.66
CA CYS A 338 -2.21 12.99 10.74
C CYS A 338 -1.51 13.25 12.08
N PHE A 339 -0.19 13.10 12.16
CA PHE A 339 0.48 13.26 13.46
C PHE A 339 0.50 14.71 13.95
N THR A 340 0.48 15.71 13.05
CA THR A 340 0.37 17.12 13.45
C THR A 340 -1.01 17.39 14.05
N SER A 341 -2.06 16.86 13.45
CA SER A 341 -3.44 16.95 13.96
C SER A 341 -3.58 16.27 15.32
N LEU A 342 -3.04 15.06 15.47
CA LEU A 342 -3.05 14.34 16.75
C LEU A 342 -2.24 15.03 17.84
N GLY A 343 -1.13 15.69 17.48
CA GLY A 343 -0.35 16.54 18.38
C GLY A 343 -1.16 17.72 18.91
N ARG A 344 -1.88 18.45 18.05
CA ARG A 344 -2.73 19.59 18.47
C ARG A 344 -3.96 19.18 19.27
N LEU A 345 -4.49 17.98 19.01
CA LEU A 345 -5.54 17.38 19.83
C LEU A 345 -5.04 16.86 21.20
N LEU A 346 -3.74 16.99 21.51
CA LEU A 346 -3.11 16.46 22.74
C LEU A 346 -3.29 14.95 22.91
N LEU A 347 -3.52 14.21 21.81
CA LEU A 347 -3.58 12.75 21.79
C LEU A 347 -2.18 12.13 21.62
N MET A 348 -1.21 12.94 21.21
CA MET A 348 0.21 12.58 21.10
C MET A 348 1.09 13.66 21.72
N THR A 349 2.26 13.27 22.23
CA THR A 349 3.23 14.20 22.82
C THR A 349 3.87 15.09 21.74
N GLY A 350 3.85 16.41 21.94
CA GLY A 350 4.41 17.38 21.00
C GLY A 350 5.90 17.18 20.67
N THR A 351 6.70 16.66 21.62
CA THR A 351 8.12 16.34 21.39
C THR A 351 8.30 15.21 20.38
N LYS A 352 7.51 14.13 20.50
CA LYS A 352 7.54 13.01 19.56
C LYS A 352 7.09 13.45 18.17
N VAL A 353 6.03 14.24 18.09
CA VAL A 353 5.51 14.84 16.85
C VAL A 353 6.59 15.70 16.18
N SER A 354 7.21 16.62 16.92
CA SER A 354 8.27 17.50 16.39
C SER A 354 9.44 16.71 15.80
N MET A 355 9.90 15.65 16.47
CA MET A 355 10.97 14.79 15.97
C MET A 355 10.58 14.05 14.69
N LEU A 356 9.34 13.57 14.58
CA LEU A 356 8.83 12.94 13.36
C LEU A 356 8.75 13.94 12.19
N VAL A 357 8.27 15.17 12.44
CA VAL A 357 8.28 16.28 11.44
C VAL A 357 9.69 16.51 10.92
N VAL A 358 10.68 16.63 11.83
CA VAL A 358 12.07 16.91 11.48
C VAL A 358 12.67 15.76 10.67
N VAL A 359 12.52 14.51 11.12
CA VAL A 359 13.03 13.34 10.39
C VAL A 359 12.42 13.25 8.99
N MET A 360 11.10 13.47 8.87
CA MET A 360 10.41 13.46 7.58
C MET A 360 10.88 14.59 6.66
N GLY A 361 11.07 15.80 7.20
CA GLY A 361 11.61 16.94 6.47
C GLY A 361 13.03 16.69 5.95
N ILE A 362 13.92 16.16 6.80
CA ILE A 362 15.29 15.80 6.40
C ILE A 362 15.24 14.69 5.34
N SER A 363 14.36 13.70 5.49
CA SER A 363 14.20 12.61 4.51
C SER A 363 13.80 13.15 3.13
N LEU A 364 12.85 14.09 3.07
CA LEU A 364 12.43 14.76 1.83
C LEU A 364 13.58 15.57 1.21
N LEU A 365 14.35 16.30 2.01
CA LEU A 365 15.50 17.07 1.53
C LEU A 365 16.62 16.17 0.99
N VAL A 366 16.92 15.07 1.70
CA VAL A 366 17.91 14.09 1.25
C VAL A 366 17.44 13.41 -0.04
N ALA A 367 16.17 13.02 -0.13
CA ALA A 367 15.60 12.48 -1.35
C ALA A 367 15.70 13.47 -2.53
N CYS A 368 15.43 14.76 -2.30
CA CYS A 368 15.64 15.81 -3.31
C CYS A 368 17.09 15.84 -3.79
N VAL A 369 18.07 15.82 -2.90
CA VAL A 369 19.50 15.87 -3.27
C VAL A 369 19.92 14.61 -4.02
N VAL A 370 19.55 13.43 -3.52
CA VAL A 370 19.93 12.13 -4.12
C VAL A 370 19.32 11.96 -5.51
N GLN A 371 18.07 12.38 -5.70
CA GLN A 371 17.39 12.33 -7.00
C GLN A 371 17.77 13.49 -7.93
N ALA A 372 18.71 14.36 -7.53
CA ALA A 372 19.16 15.53 -8.27
C ALA A 372 18.06 16.57 -8.58
N ASN A 373 17.27 16.92 -7.56
CA ASN A 373 16.19 17.91 -7.55
C ASN A 373 15.02 17.59 -8.49
N PRO A 374 14.37 16.42 -8.33
CA PRO A 374 13.22 16.05 -9.13
C PRO A 374 12.07 17.05 -8.88
N PRO A 375 11.40 17.52 -9.95
CA PRO A 375 10.38 18.56 -9.81
C PRO A 375 9.23 18.13 -8.88
N LEU A 376 8.80 16.86 -8.94
CA LEU A 376 7.70 16.34 -8.11
C LEU A 376 7.96 16.41 -6.60
N VAL A 377 9.19 16.20 -6.14
CA VAL A 377 9.52 16.23 -4.70
C VAL A 377 9.75 17.66 -4.23
N VAL A 378 10.45 18.47 -5.04
CA VAL A 378 10.75 19.88 -4.74
C VAL A 378 9.48 20.72 -4.68
N SER A 379 8.55 20.52 -5.63
CA SER A 379 7.25 21.19 -5.64
C SER A 379 6.17 20.43 -4.86
N SER A 380 6.55 19.45 -4.02
CA SER A 380 5.58 18.66 -3.27
C SER A 380 4.89 19.49 -2.17
N PRO A 381 3.58 19.32 -1.96
CA PRO A 381 2.89 19.89 -0.80
C PRO A 381 3.45 19.36 0.52
N ALA A 382 3.99 18.13 0.55
CA ALA A 382 4.61 17.56 1.75
C ALA A 382 5.80 18.38 2.23
N LEU A 383 6.77 18.67 1.34
CA LEU A 383 7.92 19.49 1.67
C LEU A 383 7.50 20.91 2.10
N SER A 384 6.46 21.44 1.45
CA SER A 384 5.89 22.76 1.77
C SER A 384 5.23 22.80 3.16
N MET A 385 4.66 21.68 3.63
CA MET A 385 3.98 21.58 4.93
C MET A 385 4.95 21.40 6.11
N VAL A 386 6.19 20.94 5.88
CA VAL A 386 7.19 20.69 6.93
C VAL A 386 7.41 21.93 7.80
N LEU A 387 7.64 23.09 7.18
CA LEU A 387 7.94 24.33 7.92
C LEU A 387 6.73 24.81 8.74
N PRO A 388 5.51 24.97 8.18
CA PRO A 388 4.31 25.25 8.96
C PRO A 388 4.03 24.24 10.08
N ALA A 389 4.19 22.94 9.82
CA ALA A 389 3.96 21.89 10.82
C ALA A 389 4.98 21.96 11.96
N LEU A 390 6.24 22.28 11.65
CA LEU A 390 7.28 22.45 12.66
C LEU A 390 7.01 23.66 13.55
N VAL A 391 6.63 24.80 12.95
CA VAL A 391 6.23 26.00 13.72
C VAL A 391 5.07 25.68 14.65
N LEU A 392 4.03 25.02 14.13
CA LEU A 392 2.84 24.63 14.92
C LEU A 392 3.14 23.59 16.01
N SER A 393 4.21 22.81 15.85
CA SER A 393 4.66 21.85 16.87
C SER A 393 5.37 22.51 18.04
N PHE A 394 5.95 23.71 17.83
CA PHE A 394 6.61 24.50 18.89
C PHE A 394 5.69 25.53 19.55
N THR A 395 4.56 25.88 18.95
CA THR A 395 3.61 26.81 19.58
C THR A 395 2.88 26.13 20.74
N PRO A 396 2.59 26.87 21.84
CA PRO A 396 1.81 26.32 22.94
C PRO A 396 0.47 25.79 22.42
N SER A 397 0.09 24.62 22.90
CA SER A 397 -1.22 24.03 22.59
C SER A 397 -2.33 24.81 23.29
N ALA A 398 -3.55 24.74 22.73
CA ALA A 398 -4.73 25.33 23.36
C ALA A 398 -4.84 24.87 24.83
N ASP A 399 -5.12 25.82 25.72
CA ASP A 399 -5.20 25.55 27.15
C ASP A 399 -6.24 24.44 27.42
N ARG A 400 -5.88 23.49 28.29
CA ARG A 400 -6.78 22.40 28.72
C ARG A 400 -7.97 22.94 29.49
N ASN A 401 -7.85 24.11 30.11
CA ASN A 401 -8.91 24.76 30.87
C ASN A 401 -10.00 25.41 30.01
N LEU A 402 -9.83 25.40 28.69
CA LEU A 402 -10.78 25.98 27.75
C LEU A 402 -11.89 24.97 27.42
N GLY A 403 -13.15 25.40 27.38
CA GLY A 403 -14.28 24.54 27.03
C GLY A 403 -14.06 23.77 25.71
N THR A 404 -14.53 22.53 25.65
CA THR A 404 -14.29 21.57 24.55
C THR A 404 -14.58 22.13 23.16
N THR A 405 -15.69 22.85 23.02
CA THR A 405 -16.12 23.46 21.74
C THR A 405 -15.15 24.53 21.27
N LEU A 406 -14.67 25.37 22.20
CA LEU A 406 -13.70 26.42 21.89
C LEU A 406 -12.33 25.82 21.58
N ARG A 407 -11.90 24.79 22.31
CA ARG A 407 -10.66 24.04 22.02
C ARG A 407 -10.68 23.41 20.63
N LEU A 408 -11.76 22.72 20.26
CA LEU A 408 -11.90 22.15 18.92
C LEU A 408 -11.92 23.22 17.83
N THR A 409 -12.55 24.37 18.10
CA THR A 409 -12.56 25.50 17.15
C THR A 409 -11.17 26.10 16.94
N ILE A 410 -10.38 26.25 18.02
CA ILE A 410 -8.99 26.72 17.92
C ILE A 410 -8.14 25.72 17.13
N VAL A 411 -8.21 24.43 17.47
CA VAL A 411 -7.46 23.39 16.74
C VAL A 411 -7.86 23.36 15.27
N ALA A 412 -9.16 23.45 14.95
CA ALA A 412 -9.63 23.52 13.58
C ALA A 412 -9.12 24.76 12.83
N ALA A 413 -9.06 25.92 13.49
CA ALA A 413 -8.49 27.14 12.91
C ALA A 413 -6.98 27.01 12.67
N GLU A 414 -6.23 26.42 13.61
CA GLU A 414 -4.80 26.15 13.46
C GLU A 414 -4.49 25.18 12.32
N LEU A 415 -5.26 24.09 12.20
CA LEU A 415 -5.11 23.14 11.09
C LEU A 415 -5.54 23.74 9.75
N SER A 416 -6.54 24.62 9.73
CA SER A 416 -6.92 25.36 8.53
C SER A 416 -5.82 26.34 8.10
N LEU A 417 -5.19 27.02 9.07
CA LEU A 417 -4.04 27.89 8.82
C LEU A 417 -2.82 27.11 8.33
N LEU A 418 -2.57 25.92 8.88
CA LEU A 418 -1.53 25.00 8.42
C LEU A 418 -1.70 24.65 6.93
N LEU A 419 -2.91 24.25 6.53
CA LEU A 419 -3.21 23.92 5.14
C LEU A 419 -3.10 25.14 4.22
N LEU A 420 -3.61 26.30 4.64
CA LEU A 420 -3.51 27.54 3.88
C LEU A 420 -2.04 27.95 3.68
N ALA A 421 -1.23 27.94 4.74
CA ALA A 421 0.20 28.25 4.66
C ALA A 421 0.93 27.27 3.72
N THR A 422 0.58 25.98 3.79
CA THR A 422 1.13 24.95 2.90
C THR A 422 0.84 25.26 1.43
N VAL A 423 -0.41 25.61 1.09
CA VAL A 423 -0.81 25.96 -0.28
C VAL A 423 -0.09 27.23 -0.76
N LEU A 424 0.02 28.26 0.08
CA LEU A 424 0.70 29.51 -0.26
C LEU A 424 2.21 29.30 -0.50
N ILE A 425 2.88 28.53 0.36
CA ILE A 425 4.30 28.17 0.20
C ILE A 425 4.48 27.35 -1.08
N ASN A 426 3.64 26.34 -1.30
CA ASN A 426 3.71 25.48 -2.48
C ASN A 426 3.53 26.29 -3.78
N GLY A 427 2.53 27.17 -3.83
CA GLY A 427 2.31 28.06 -4.96
C GLY A 427 3.48 29.01 -5.20
N SER A 428 4.07 29.56 -4.13
CA SER A 428 5.24 30.43 -4.22
C SER A 428 6.46 29.71 -4.79
N ILE A 429 6.72 28.47 -4.35
CA ILE A 429 7.83 27.64 -4.86
C ILE A 429 7.64 27.35 -6.34
N LYS A 430 6.41 26.99 -6.76
CA LYS A 430 6.08 26.70 -8.16
C LYS A 430 6.31 27.90 -9.07
N ILE A 431 5.86 29.09 -8.65
CA ILE A 431 6.05 30.33 -9.40
C ILE A 431 7.54 30.70 -9.46
N PHE A 432 8.28 30.53 -8.36
CA PHE A 432 9.69 30.90 -8.28
C PHE A 432 10.60 29.99 -9.12
N LEU A 433 10.29 28.69 -9.17
CA LEU A 433 11.09 27.68 -9.88
C LEU A 433 10.58 27.35 -11.29
N ASP A 434 9.47 27.97 -11.73
CA ASP A 434 8.80 27.71 -13.02
C ASP A 434 8.54 26.21 -13.28
N ILE A 435 8.03 25.52 -12.25
CA ILE A 435 7.76 24.09 -12.32
C ILE A 435 6.31 23.85 -12.72
N ASN A 436 6.10 23.25 -13.90
CA ASN A 436 4.79 22.83 -14.42
C ASN A 436 4.58 21.31 -14.38
N ALA A 437 5.46 20.56 -13.69
CA ALA A 437 5.48 19.10 -13.77
C ALA A 437 4.24 18.42 -13.15
N ASP A 438 3.62 19.01 -12.13
CA ASP A 438 2.49 18.44 -11.39
C ASP A 438 1.13 19.02 -11.76
N SER A 439 1.07 19.92 -12.76
CA SER A 439 -0.19 20.52 -13.22
C SER A 439 -1.22 19.48 -13.65
N HIS A 440 -0.76 18.37 -14.23
CA HIS A 440 -1.59 17.26 -14.68
C HIS A 440 -2.28 16.52 -13.52
N VAL A 441 -1.66 16.42 -12.34
CA VAL A 441 -2.26 15.78 -11.15
C VAL A 441 -3.45 16.59 -10.65
N TYR A 442 -3.31 17.92 -10.62
CA TYR A 442 -4.41 18.81 -10.23
C TYR A 442 -5.49 18.87 -11.30
N GLN A 443 -5.14 18.90 -12.58
CA GLN A 443 -6.10 18.82 -13.69
C GLN A 443 -6.92 17.53 -13.62
N LEU A 444 -6.27 16.39 -13.34
CA LEU A 444 -6.94 15.12 -13.11
C LEU A 444 -7.92 15.20 -11.91
N LEU A 445 -7.49 15.76 -10.78
CA LEU A 445 -8.36 15.91 -9.61
C LEU A 445 -9.56 16.83 -9.90
N PHE A 446 -9.35 17.94 -10.63
CA PHE A 446 -10.44 18.82 -11.04
C PHE A 446 -11.38 18.16 -12.06
N ALA A 447 -10.85 17.39 -13.00
CA ALA A 447 -11.64 16.59 -13.94
C ALA A 447 -12.49 15.55 -13.19
N LYS A 448 -11.91 14.88 -12.18
CA LYS A 448 -12.60 13.95 -11.29
C LYS A 448 -13.75 14.61 -10.52
N LEU A 449 -13.56 15.86 -10.10
CA LEU A 449 -14.60 16.69 -9.47
C LEU A 449 -15.56 17.36 -10.48
N GLN A 450 -15.56 16.95 -11.75
CA GLN A 450 -16.42 17.47 -12.82
C GLN A 450 -16.25 18.98 -13.10
N MET A 451 -15.09 19.54 -12.76
CA MET A 451 -14.75 20.96 -12.97
C MET A 451 -13.77 21.18 -14.14
N GLY A 452 -13.34 20.13 -14.83
CA GLY A 452 -12.38 20.17 -15.94
C GLY A 452 -13.02 20.23 -17.34
N ASP A 453 -12.22 20.49 -18.37
CA ASP A 453 -12.67 20.44 -19.77
C ASP A 453 -12.98 19.00 -20.18
N ILE A 454 -14.19 18.79 -20.67
CA ILE A 454 -14.69 17.49 -21.14
C ILE A 454 -13.94 17.02 -22.40
N ARG A 455 -13.23 17.88 -23.12
CA ARG A 455 -12.50 17.53 -24.35
C ARG A 455 -11.01 17.27 -24.15
N ASP A 456 -10.49 17.53 -22.95
CA ASP A 456 -9.07 17.40 -22.68
C ASP A 456 -8.60 15.94 -22.80
N PHE A 457 -7.61 15.71 -23.65
CA PHE A 457 -7.09 14.38 -23.97
C PHE A 457 -6.44 13.75 -22.75
N ASP A 458 -5.60 14.52 -22.06
CA ASP A 458 -4.79 14.05 -20.93
C ASP A 458 -5.69 13.60 -19.78
N SER A 459 -6.66 14.43 -19.40
CA SER A 459 -7.63 14.11 -18.36
C SER A 459 -8.46 12.88 -18.70
N ARG A 460 -8.92 12.72 -19.96
CA ARG A 460 -9.72 11.56 -20.39
C ARG A 460 -8.95 10.25 -20.37
N LEU A 461 -7.68 10.27 -20.73
CA LEU A 461 -6.84 9.06 -20.72
C LEU A 461 -6.80 8.43 -19.33
N TYR A 462 -6.77 9.26 -18.28
CA TYR A 462 -6.87 8.80 -16.89
C TYR A 462 -8.30 8.47 -16.47
N MET A 463 -9.27 9.35 -16.74
CA MET A 463 -10.67 9.17 -16.31
C MET A 463 -11.37 7.95 -16.93
N CYS A 464 -10.89 7.50 -18.10
CA CYS A 464 -11.40 6.31 -18.77
C CYS A 464 -10.68 5.01 -18.35
N SER A 465 -9.62 5.11 -17.54
CA SER A 465 -8.94 3.95 -16.98
C SER A 465 -9.59 3.49 -15.68
N ASP A 466 -9.79 2.17 -15.51
CA ASP A 466 -10.36 1.59 -14.29
C ASP A 466 -9.57 1.95 -13.03
N ALA A 467 -8.26 2.14 -13.15
CA ALA A 467 -7.39 2.45 -12.02
C ALA A 467 -7.73 3.80 -11.34
N PHE A 468 -8.30 4.76 -12.07
CA PHE A 468 -8.65 6.07 -11.54
C PHE A 468 -10.16 6.24 -11.33
N ASP A 469 -10.93 5.16 -11.42
CA ASP A 469 -12.35 5.22 -11.11
C ASP A 469 -12.58 5.40 -9.60
N TYR A 470 -13.81 5.74 -9.23
CA TYR A 470 -14.24 5.64 -7.83
C TYR A 470 -14.21 4.17 -7.39
N MET A 471 -14.27 3.95 -6.07
CA MET A 471 -14.37 2.58 -5.56
C MET A 471 -15.59 1.86 -6.14
N ASP A 472 -15.34 0.70 -6.75
CA ASP A 472 -16.33 -0.10 -7.44
C ASP A 472 -17.22 -0.87 -6.46
N ILE A 473 -18.47 -1.06 -6.85
CA ILE A 473 -19.46 -1.81 -6.05
C ILE A 473 -19.03 -3.27 -5.90
N GLU A 474 -18.39 -3.84 -6.91
CA GLU A 474 -17.91 -5.23 -6.88
C GLU A 474 -16.85 -5.45 -5.79
N SER A 475 -15.85 -4.56 -5.70
CA SER A 475 -14.89 -4.58 -4.59
C SER A 475 -15.59 -4.47 -3.24
N LEU A 476 -16.57 -3.56 -3.08
CA LEU A 476 -17.32 -3.44 -1.82
C LEU A 476 -18.12 -4.70 -1.48
N GLU A 477 -18.72 -5.36 -2.49
CA GLU A 477 -19.46 -6.60 -2.33
C GLU A 477 -18.54 -7.75 -1.87
N ARG A 478 -17.38 -7.92 -2.51
CA ARG A 478 -16.36 -8.92 -2.09
C ARG A 478 -15.93 -8.70 -0.64
N LEU A 479 -15.72 -7.44 -0.23
CA LEU A 479 -15.32 -7.11 1.13
C LEU A 479 -16.44 -7.33 2.16
N CYS A 480 -17.69 -7.07 1.79
CA CYS A 480 -18.85 -7.36 2.63
C CYS A 480 -19.10 -8.86 2.77
N GLU A 481 -18.93 -9.62 1.70
CA GLU A 481 -19.19 -11.06 1.66
C GLU A 481 -18.29 -11.85 2.61
N SER A 482 -17.04 -11.41 2.76
CA SER A 482 -16.08 -11.96 3.73
C SER A 482 -16.31 -11.48 5.17
N GLY A 483 -17.18 -10.49 5.39
CA GLY A 483 -17.35 -9.81 6.66
C GLY A 483 -16.22 -8.82 7.01
N LEU A 484 -15.20 -8.66 6.16
CA LEU A 484 -14.06 -7.77 6.41
C LEU A 484 -14.49 -6.30 6.57
N LEU A 485 -15.24 -5.76 5.59
CA LEU A 485 -15.66 -4.36 5.63
C LEU A 485 -16.64 -4.06 6.79
N PRO A 486 -17.68 -4.87 7.04
CA PRO A 486 -18.54 -4.67 8.21
C PRO A 486 -17.78 -4.67 9.54
N LEU A 487 -16.89 -5.64 9.76
CA LEU A 487 -16.08 -5.73 10.99
C LEU A 487 -15.14 -4.54 11.12
N TYR A 488 -14.51 -4.11 10.03
CA TYR A 488 -13.70 -2.90 9.99
C TYR A 488 -14.50 -1.66 10.37
N VAL A 489 -15.67 -1.44 9.76
CA VAL A 489 -16.50 -0.26 10.03
C VAL A 489 -16.94 -0.23 11.48
N VAL A 490 -17.39 -1.37 12.03
CA VAL A 490 -17.75 -1.47 13.46
C VAL A 490 -16.54 -1.18 14.35
N GLY A 491 -15.38 -1.78 14.05
CA GLY A 491 -14.15 -1.56 14.81
C GLY A 491 -13.69 -0.10 14.80
N VAL A 492 -13.71 0.54 13.63
CA VAL A 492 -13.40 1.97 13.48
C VAL A 492 -14.36 2.83 14.30
N ILE A 493 -15.67 2.57 14.25
CA ILE A 493 -16.66 3.31 15.06
C ILE A 493 -16.35 3.15 16.55
N VAL A 494 -16.10 1.93 17.02
CA VAL A 494 -15.76 1.65 18.43
C VAL A 494 -14.49 2.39 18.85
N PHE A 495 -13.43 2.36 18.04
CA PHE A 495 -12.18 3.05 18.34
C PHE A 495 -12.31 4.57 18.27
N LEU A 496 -13.06 5.12 17.32
CA LEU A 496 -13.33 6.55 17.20
C LEU A 496 -14.15 7.07 18.39
N VAL A 497 -15.25 6.40 18.74
CA VAL A 497 -16.07 6.76 19.90
C VAL A 497 -15.23 6.70 21.18
N SER A 498 -14.40 5.66 21.34
CA SER A 498 -13.49 5.55 22.48
C SER A 498 -12.44 6.66 22.53
N THR A 499 -11.93 7.09 21.37
CA THR A 499 -10.96 8.19 21.25
C THR A 499 -11.62 9.53 21.59
N VAL A 500 -12.84 9.76 21.11
CA VAL A 500 -13.62 10.96 21.44
C VAL A 500 -13.94 11.00 22.94
N ASN A 501 -14.38 9.89 23.53
CA ASN A 501 -14.64 9.81 24.96
C ASN A 501 -13.38 10.06 25.80
N TYR A 502 -12.23 9.51 25.38
CA TYR A 502 -10.94 9.79 26.01
C TYR A 502 -10.58 11.29 25.93
N PHE A 503 -10.79 11.91 24.77
CA PHE A 503 -10.56 13.35 24.58
C PHE A 503 -11.48 14.22 25.46
N LEU A 504 -12.75 13.84 25.60
CA LEU A 504 -13.72 14.57 26.42
C LEU A 504 -13.43 14.46 27.92
N ARG A 505 -13.08 13.26 28.42
CA ARG A 505 -12.80 13.02 29.85
C ARG A 505 -11.48 13.62 30.34
N ASN A 506 -10.52 13.82 29.44
CA ASN A 506 -9.26 14.50 29.76
C ASN A 506 -9.42 16.02 29.97
N ASN A 507 -10.65 16.56 30.04
CA ASN A 507 -10.88 17.96 30.40
C ASN A 507 -10.93 18.17 31.93
N PRO A 508 -10.37 19.28 32.41
CA PRO A 508 -10.32 19.61 33.83
C PRO A 508 -11.68 20.03 34.42
N GLU A 509 -12.64 20.54 33.63
CA GLU A 509 -13.96 20.97 34.14
C GLU A 509 -14.78 19.80 34.73
N GLU A 510 -14.82 18.66 34.04
CA GLU A 510 -15.55 17.45 34.48
C GLU A 510 -14.83 16.74 35.65
N ASN A 511 -13.50 16.85 35.71
CA ASN A 511 -12.72 16.39 36.86
C ASN A 511 -12.94 17.30 38.07
N MET A 512 -13.03 18.63 37.90
CA MET A 512 -13.26 19.55 39.02
C MET A 512 -14.66 19.38 39.61
N GLU A 513 -15.70 19.18 38.79
CA GLU A 513 -17.04 18.85 39.28
C GLU A 513 -17.06 17.52 40.05
N ASN A 514 -16.45 16.45 39.51
CA ASN A 514 -16.30 15.17 40.20
C ASN A 514 -15.50 15.29 41.52
N TYR A 515 -14.40 16.06 41.54
CA TYR A 515 -13.63 16.30 42.75
C TYR A 515 -14.42 17.13 43.78
N THR A 516 -15.24 18.09 43.34
CA THR A 516 -16.10 18.86 44.25
C THR A 516 -17.26 18.03 44.81
N GLU A 517 -17.85 17.13 44.03
CA GLU A 517 -18.87 16.18 44.51
C GLU A 517 -18.27 15.17 45.50
N ILE A 518 -17.15 14.53 45.14
CA ILE A 518 -16.44 13.57 46.01
C ILE A 518 -15.94 14.27 47.28
N SER A 519 -15.44 15.51 47.18
CA SER A 519 -15.04 16.31 48.35
C SER A 519 -16.22 16.69 49.24
N SER A 520 -17.44 16.87 48.69
CA SER A 520 -18.63 17.16 49.49
C SER A 520 -19.10 15.94 50.27
N ASP A 521 -19.08 14.76 49.64
CA ASP A 521 -19.51 13.49 50.22
C ASP A 521 -18.51 12.97 51.27
N TYR A 522 -17.20 13.12 51.00
CA TYR A 522 -16.16 12.84 52.00
C TYR A 522 -16.23 13.78 53.20
N ARG A 523 -16.52 15.07 52.97
CA ARG A 523 -16.60 16.07 54.04
C ARG A 523 -17.82 15.86 54.92
N GLU A 524 -18.93 15.39 54.36
CA GLU A 524 -20.15 15.03 55.10
C GLU A 524 -19.97 13.73 55.89
N ASN A 525 -19.33 12.71 55.30
CA ASN A 525 -18.99 11.46 55.97
C ASN A 525 -17.92 11.64 57.07
N LEU A 526 -16.93 12.51 56.86
CA LEU A 526 -15.90 12.85 57.85
C LEU A 526 -16.48 13.69 59.01
N PHE A 527 -17.43 14.59 58.75
CA PHE A 527 -18.16 15.31 59.80
C PHE A 527 -18.99 14.35 60.66
N ASN A 528 -19.67 13.38 60.05
CA ASN A 528 -20.44 12.35 60.77
C ASN A 528 -19.53 11.42 61.60
N LEU A 529 -18.32 11.10 61.12
CA LEU A 529 -17.31 10.33 61.86
C LEU A 529 -16.65 11.13 62.99
N LEU A 530 -16.50 12.45 62.84
CA LEU A 530 -15.93 13.34 63.86
C LEU A 530 -16.95 13.72 64.95
N GLU A 531 -18.26 13.69 64.69
CA GLU A 531 -19.29 13.83 65.74
C GLU A 531 -19.38 12.60 66.67
N LEU A 532 -18.89 11.44 66.24
CA LEU A 532 -18.89 10.19 67.01
C LEU A 532 -17.64 9.98 67.89
N SER A 533 -16.65 10.87 67.82
CA SER A 533 -15.42 10.79 68.63
C SER A 533 -15.10 12.12 69.31
N ARG A 534 -16.08 12.68 70.02
CA ARG A 534 -15.84 13.76 71.00
C ARG A 534 -15.46 13.17 72.35
N GLU A 535 -14.30 12.52 72.40
CA GLU A 535 -13.46 12.36 73.59
C GLU A 535 -12.17 11.68 73.10
N GLU A 536 -11.01 12.23 73.48
CA GLU A 536 -9.65 11.73 73.18
C GLU A 536 -8.98 12.11 71.85
N ILE A 537 -8.77 13.39 71.52
CA ILE A 537 -7.53 13.77 70.79
C ILE A 537 -6.99 15.11 71.32
N SER A 538 -6.10 15.02 72.30
CA SER A 538 -5.27 16.11 72.80
C SER A 538 -3.80 15.79 72.56
N TYR A 539 -3.35 15.50 71.33
CA TYR A 539 -1.90 15.33 71.05
C TYR A 539 -1.43 15.62 69.61
N THR A 540 -2.27 16.12 68.70
CA THR A 540 -1.92 16.34 67.27
C THR A 540 -1.91 17.81 66.82
N SER A 541 -1.80 18.77 67.76
CA SER A 541 -1.79 20.20 67.42
C SER A 541 -0.43 20.76 67.00
N GLU A 542 0.67 20.06 67.26
CA GLU A 542 2.02 20.63 67.10
C GLU A 542 2.73 20.16 65.82
N TYR A 543 2.42 18.96 65.34
CA TYR A 543 2.97 18.41 64.09
C TYR A 543 2.31 18.99 62.83
N MET A 544 1.01 19.33 62.88
CA MET A 544 0.30 19.93 61.74
C MET A 544 0.80 21.33 61.41
N LYS A 545 1.35 22.07 62.37
CA LYS A 545 1.92 23.41 62.13
C LYS A 545 3.23 23.38 61.36
N ILE A 546 4.01 22.31 61.48
CA ILE A 546 5.31 22.17 60.80
C ILE A 546 5.07 21.84 59.31
N ILE A 547 4.12 20.95 59.02
CA ILE A 547 3.78 20.55 57.65
C ILE A 547 3.11 21.71 56.89
N GLN A 548 2.24 22.49 57.55
CA GLN A 548 1.60 23.65 56.92
C GLN A 548 2.62 24.73 56.50
N GLN A 549 3.71 24.89 57.27
CA GLN A 549 4.73 25.91 57.03
C GLN A 549 5.72 25.54 55.92
N GLU A 550 5.89 24.25 55.62
CA GLU A 550 6.68 23.77 54.46
C GLU A 550 5.89 23.83 53.14
N ILE A 551 4.57 23.64 53.19
CA ILE A 551 3.70 23.68 52.01
C ILE A 551 3.55 25.12 51.47
N GLU A 552 3.48 26.15 52.33
CA GLU A 552 3.35 27.55 51.89
C GLU A 552 4.61 28.12 51.22
N THR A 553 5.77 27.45 51.32
CA THR A 553 7.03 27.90 50.70
C THR A 553 7.28 27.36 49.28
N LEU A 554 6.45 26.45 48.76
CA LEU A 554 6.68 25.75 47.49
C LEU A 554 5.87 26.29 46.28
N GLU A 555 5.10 27.37 46.46
CA GLU A 555 4.16 27.84 45.43
C GLU A 555 4.73 28.86 44.41
N TYR A 556 6.06 28.96 44.26
CA TYR A 556 6.66 29.87 43.26
C TYR A 556 7.90 29.26 42.58
N GLY A 557 7.69 28.66 41.40
CA GLY A 557 8.68 28.59 40.33
C GLY A 557 9.45 27.27 40.15
N THR A 558 9.47 26.83 38.88
CA THR A 558 10.36 25.84 38.24
C THR A 558 10.18 24.35 38.59
N GLU A 559 9.60 23.59 37.65
CA GLU A 559 9.75 22.14 37.55
C GLU A 559 11.24 21.78 37.34
N ARG A 560 11.89 21.26 38.39
CA ARG A 560 13.06 20.39 38.28
C ARG A 560 12.68 19.01 38.81
N VAL A 561 13.05 17.99 38.05
CA VAL A 561 13.05 16.58 38.46
C VAL A 561 13.94 16.44 39.70
N ILE A 562 13.38 16.01 40.83
CA ILE A 562 14.14 15.66 42.03
C ILE A 562 14.43 14.16 41.99
N ASP A 563 15.73 13.86 41.94
CA ASP A 563 16.34 12.54 42.03
C ASP A 563 16.27 12.05 43.48
N THR A 564 15.60 10.92 43.73
CA THR A 564 15.48 10.32 45.06
C THR A 564 16.75 9.53 45.40
N THR A 565 17.74 10.20 46.01
CA THR A 565 18.95 9.52 46.54
C THR A 565 19.34 9.92 47.98
N TYR A 566 18.44 10.52 48.75
CA TYR A 566 18.71 10.82 50.17
C TYR A 566 17.53 10.43 51.08
N MET A 567 17.40 9.12 51.34
CA MET A 567 16.73 8.59 52.53
C MET A 567 17.42 7.28 52.94
N GLY A 568 18.68 7.41 53.38
CA GLY A 568 19.40 6.35 54.06
C GLY A 568 19.94 6.92 55.35
N ASP A 569 19.16 6.84 56.43
CA ASP A 569 19.61 6.78 57.83
C ASP A 569 18.42 6.95 58.79
N MET A 570 17.59 5.91 58.89
CA MET A 570 16.74 5.71 60.08
C MET A 570 16.74 4.22 60.42
N LYS A 571 17.36 3.88 61.57
CA LYS A 571 17.39 2.52 62.10
C LYS A 571 15.99 2.14 62.59
N VAL A 572 15.31 1.29 61.83
CA VAL A 572 14.04 0.66 62.22
C VAL A 572 14.34 -0.61 63.03
N ASP A 573 13.57 -0.84 64.08
CA ASP A 573 13.68 -1.98 64.99
C ASP A 573 13.44 -3.33 64.25
N PRO A 574 14.19 -4.42 64.53
CA PRO A 574 14.10 -5.67 63.76
C PRO A 574 12.75 -6.38 63.86
N SER A 575 11.93 -6.04 64.87
CA SER A 575 10.57 -6.56 65.01
C SER A 575 9.59 -5.86 64.05
N THR A 576 9.83 -4.57 63.76
CA THR A 576 9.02 -3.76 62.84
C THR A 576 9.40 -4.05 61.39
N GLU A 577 10.69 -4.31 61.10
CA GLU A 577 11.13 -4.71 59.76
C GLU A 577 10.57 -6.09 59.34
N LYS A 578 10.31 -6.97 60.32
CA LYS A 578 9.69 -8.29 60.08
C LYS A 578 8.18 -8.17 59.82
N LEU A 579 7.48 -7.26 60.51
CA LEU A 579 6.08 -6.91 60.24
C LEU A 579 5.90 -6.19 58.90
N ILE A 580 6.84 -5.30 58.54
CA ILE A 580 6.85 -4.65 57.22
C ILE A 580 7.15 -5.67 56.12
N LYS A 581 8.06 -6.64 56.33
CA LYS A 581 8.34 -7.73 55.37
C LYS A 581 7.21 -8.76 55.27
N GLU A 582 6.48 -9.03 56.35
CA GLU A 582 5.30 -9.91 56.33
C GLU A 582 4.05 -9.21 55.72
N GLN A 583 3.92 -7.88 55.85
CA GLN A 583 2.88 -7.13 55.12
C GLN A 583 3.26 -6.80 53.66
N SER A 584 4.54 -6.57 53.35
CA SER A 584 4.99 -6.24 51.99
C SER A 584 5.05 -7.44 51.03
N GLN A 585 4.97 -8.68 51.53
CA GLN A 585 4.86 -9.88 50.70
C GLN A 585 3.42 -10.30 50.39
N THR A 586 2.41 -9.51 50.81
CA THR A 586 0.99 -9.83 50.55
C THR A 586 0.20 -8.71 49.87
N GLU A 587 0.84 -7.60 49.47
CA GLU A 587 0.17 -6.44 48.83
C GLU A 587 0.69 -6.09 47.42
N CYS A 588 1.18 -7.10 46.69
CA CYS A 588 1.33 -7.01 45.24
C CYS A 588 0.62 -8.21 44.60
N ILE A 589 -0.71 -8.24 44.70
CA ILE A 589 -1.68 -8.93 43.83
C ILE A 589 -3.07 -8.53 44.39
N TYR A 590 -3.90 -7.90 43.54
CA TYR A 590 -5.24 -7.34 43.82
C TYR A 590 -5.30 -5.91 44.37
N ALA A 591 -5.13 -4.93 43.47
CA ALA A 591 -5.97 -3.73 43.56
C ALA A 591 -7.45 -4.18 43.44
N PRO A 592 -8.35 -3.71 44.32
CA PRO A 592 -9.78 -3.94 44.18
C PRO A 592 -10.23 -3.42 42.82
N TRP A 593 -11.03 -4.21 42.11
CA TRP A 593 -11.70 -3.79 40.89
C TRP A 593 -12.72 -2.74 41.30
N ASP A 594 -12.32 -1.47 41.28
CA ASP A 594 -13.24 -0.38 41.45
C ASP A 594 -14.12 -0.31 40.19
N SER A 595 -15.31 -0.88 40.30
CA SER A 595 -16.34 -0.96 39.27
C SER A 595 -16.95 0.40 38.88
N SER A 596 -16.37 1.51 39.33
CA SER A 596 -16.88 2.88 39.09
C SER A 596 -16.07 3.71 38.08
N GLN A 597 -14.92 3.24 37.59
CA GLN A 597 -14.10 3.96 36.60
C GLN A 597 -13.95 3.13 35.33
N GLY A 598 -14.83 3.36 34.35
CA GLY A 598 -14.71 2.73 33.03
C GLY A 598 -13.45 3.20 32.32
N GLN A 599 -12.32 2.49 32.48
CA GLN A 599 -11.08 2.75 31.76
C GLN A 599 -11.34 2.65 30.25
N SER A 600 -11.15 3.74 29.52
CA SER A 600 -11.36 3.76 28.07
C SER A 600 -10.31 2.89 27.38
N PHE A 601 -10.74 2.01 26.46
CA PHE A 601 -9.89 1.13 25.66
C PHE A 601 -8.65 1.83 25.04
N ILE A 602 -8.76 3.11 24.67
CA ILE A 602 -7.71 3.89 24.01
C ILE A 602 -6.66 4.47 24.99
N GLN A 603 -6.91 4.44 26.29
CA GLN A 603 -6.03 5.07 27.28
C GLN A 603 -4.62 4.46 27.23
N GLY A 604 -3.61 5.31 27.01
CA GLY A 604 -2.20 4.88 26.90
C GLY A 604 -1.81 4.25 25.56
N ARG A 605 -2.65 4.33 24.52
CA ARG A 605 -2.38 3.78 23.18
C ARG A 605 -2.37 4.83 22.05
N PRO A 606 -1.45 5.80 22.08
CA PRO A 606 -1.31 6.80 21.02
C PRO A 606 -0.90 6.19 19.67
N ASP A 607 -0.28 5.01 19.68
CA ASP A 607 0.05 4.20 18.51
C ASP A 607 -1.19 3.72 17.75
N LEU A 608 -2.21 3.23 18.46
CA LEU A 608 -3.46 2.79 17.85
C LEU A 608 -4.29 3.97 17.32
N ILE A 609 -4.30 5.10 18.04
CA ILE A 609 -4.95 6.34 17.56
C ILE A 609 -4.31 6.81 16.25
N PHE A 610 -2.96 6.79 16.19
CA PHE A 610 -2.23 7.15 14.97
C PHE A 610 -2.56 6.21 13.80
N PHE A 611 -2.51 4.90 14.03
CA PHE A 611 -2.82 3.91 13.00
C PHE A 611 -4.28 4.03 12.50
N LEU A 612 -5.23 4.27 13.40
CA LEU A 612 -6.63 4.51 13.08
C LEU A 612 -6.82 5.79 12.24
N ALA A 613 -6.22 6.91 12.67
CA ALA A 613 -6.32 8.19 11.96
C ALA A 613 -5.76 8.10 10.54
N LEU A 614 -4.63 7.39 10.37
CA LEU A 614 -4.03 7.12 9.07
C LEU A 614 -4.96 6.28 8.17
N SER A 615 -5.54 5.19 8.72
CA SER A 615 -6.49 4.34 7.98
C SER A 615 -7.74 5.10 7.53
N VAL A 616 -8.31 5.96 8.38
CA VAL A 616 -9.49 6.78 8.02
C VAL A 616 -9.16 7.74 6.88
N MET A 617 -8.02 8.41 6.94
CA MET A 617 -7.60 9.32 5.87
C MET A 617 -7.32 8.58 4.56
N TRP A 618 -6.68 7.40 4.60
CA TRP A 618 -6.50 6.58 3.40
C TRP A 618 -7.80 5.98 2.86
N SER A 619 -8.81 5.75 3.70
CA SER A 619 -10.15 5.34 3.23
C SER A 619 -10.82 6.42 2.36
N ILE A 620 -10.66 7.70 2.72
CA ILE A 620 -11.16 8.82 1.91
C ILE A 620 -10.42 8.87 0.57
N LEU A 621 -9.12 8.62 0.59
CA LEU A 621 -8.31 8.63 -0.63
C LEU A 621 -8.65 7.45 -1.56
N ALA A 622 -8.85 6.26 -0.99
CA ALA A 622 -9.22 5.04 -1.71
C ALA A 622 -10.63 5.11 -2.31
N THR A 623 -11.57 5.81 -1.68
CA THR A 623 -12.91 6.02 -2.26
C THR A 623 -12.89 6.96 -3.46
N LEU A 624 -11.97 7.93 -3.48
CA LEU A 624 -11.80 8.87 -4.59
C LEU A 624 -11.06 8.26 -5.80
N ILE A 625 -10.04 7.44 -5.55
CA ILE A 625 -9.18 6.84 -6.59
C ILE A 625 -8.96 5.36 -6.25
N LEU A 626 -9.51 4.46 -7.07
CA LEU A 626 -9.48 3.02 -6.84
C LEU A 626 -8.06 2.47 -6.69
N ARG A 627 -7.08 2.94 -7.49
CA ARG A 627 -5.67 2.51 -7.40
C ARG A 627 -5.06 2.73 -6.01
N LEU A 628 -5.56 3.67 -5.22
CA LEU A 628 -5.05 3.98 -3.88
C LEU A 628 -5.59 3.05 -2.78
N LYS A 629 -6.50 2.11 -3.12
CA LYS A 629 -6.96 1.07 -2.18
C LYS A 629 -5.82 0.19 -1.65
N VAL A 630 -4.73 0.05 -2.40
CA VAL A 630 -3.52 -0.70 -1.99
C VAL A 630 -2.87 -0.16 -0.71
N LEU A 631 -3.09 1.13 -0.38
CA LEU A 631 -2.62 1.73 0.87
C LEU A 631 -3.58 1.44 2.03
N TRP A 632 -4.90 1.46 1.76
CA TRP A 632 -5.95 1.32 2.76
C TRP A 632 -6.24 -0.14 3.14
N MET A 633 -6.29 -1.05 2.18
CA MET A 633 -6.67 -2.44 2.40
C MET A 633 -5.80 -3.20 3.42
N PRO A 634 -4.46 -3.01 3.47
CA PRO A 634 -3.66 -3.63 4.52
C PRO A 634 -3.95 -3.06 5.91
N THR A 635 -4.28 -1.77 6.04
CA THR A 635 -4.67 -1.20 7.35
C THR A 635 -6.04 -1.71 7.80
N VAL A 636 -6.95 -1.99 6.86
CA VAL A 636 -8.23 -2.66 7.12
C VAL A 636 -8.00 -4.05 7.71
N CYS A 637 -7.11 -4.85 7.11
CA CYS A 637 -6.79 -6.20 7.60
C CYS A 637 -6.19 -6.16 9.02
N VAL A 638 -5.27 -5.23 9.28
CA VAL A 638 -4.66 -5.04 10.61
C VAL A 638 -5.69 -4.59 11.64
N LEU A 639 -6.47 -3.55 11.36
CA LEU A 639 -7.46 -3.02 12.30
C LEU A 639 -8.59 -4.00 12.61
N THR A 640 -9.04 -4.77 11.61
CA THR A 640 -10.03 -5.84 11.83
C THR A 640 -9.47 -6.94 12.72
N GLY A 641 -8.23 -7.40 12.47
CA GLY A 641 -7.56 -8.38 13.35
C GLY A 641 -7.40 -7.86 14.78
N VAL A 642 -6.98 -6.60 14.95
CA VAL A 642 -6.87 -5.96 16.27
C VAL A 642 -8.23 -5.85 16.96
N PHE A 643 -9.28 -5.47 16.25
CA PHE A 643 -10.63 -5.38 16.79
C PHE A 643 -11.17 -6.73 17.26
N MET A 644 -10.90 -7.81 16.50
CA MET A 644 -11.38 -9.14 16.85
C MET A 644 -10.58 -9.81 17.97
N ALA A 645 -9.30 -9.50 18.13
CA ALA A 645 -8.41 -10.26 19.01
C ALA A 645 -7.90 -9.48 20.23
N ASP A 646 -8.32 -8.23 20.44
CA ASP A 646 -7.99 -7.47 21.65
C ASP A 646 -8.92 -7.81 22.82
N ILE A 647 -8.36 -8.40 23.87
CA ILE A 647 -9.08 -8.79 25.08
C ILE A 647 -9.86 -7.64 25.73
N ARG A 648 -9.33 -6.42 25.67
CA ARG A 648 -9.94 -5.25 26.34
C ARG A 648 -11.33 -4.95 25.79
N ILE A 649 -11.57 -5.25 24.51
CA ILE A 649 -12.86 -5.06 23.86
C ILE A 649 -13.89 -6.01 24.50
N TYR A 650 -13.54 -7.28 24.64
CA TYR A 650 -14.40 -8.30 25.24
C TYR A 650 -14.64 -8.04 26.73
N SER A 651 -13.60 -7.64 27.46
CA SER A 651 -13.72 -7.28 28.88
C SER A 651 -14.68 -6.10 29.11
N SER A 652 -14.78 -5.15 28.16
CA SER A 652 -15.73 -4.04 28.24
C SER A 652 -17.13 -4.37 27.71
N LEU A 653 -17.25 -5.25 26.71
CA LEU A 653 -18.54 -5.65 26.12
C LEU A 653 -19.36 -6.58 27.00
N ILE A 654 -18.71 -7.54 27.67
CA ILE A 654 -19.39 -8.58 28.45
C ILE A 654 -20.27 -8.00 29.58
N PRO A 655 -19.83 -7.00 30.37
CA PRO A 655 -20.68 -6.37 31.39
C PRO A 655 -21.92 -5.67 30.82
N VAL A 656 -21.80 -5.08 29.62
CA VAL A 656 -22.90 -4.41 28.92
C VAL A 656 -23.92 -5.43 28.41
N LEU A 657 -23.45 -6.53 27.82
CA LEU A 657 -24.30 -7.58 27.26
C LEU A 657 -24.98 -8.44 28.34
N THR A 658 -24.36 -8.62 29.50
CA THR A 658 -24.87 -9.45 30.60
C THR A 658 -25.60 -8.66 31.70
N CYS A 659 -25.99 -7.41 31.42
CA CYS A 659 -26.70 -6.53 32.35
C CYS A 659 -26.03 -6.47 33.74
N GLY A 660 -24.73 -6.14 33.80
CA GLY A 660 -23.95 -5.73 34.99
C GLY A 660 -23.87 -6.71 36.18
N LYS A 661 -25.02 -7.12 36.73
CA LYS A 661 -25.20 -7.98 37.91
C LYS A 661 -24.78 -9.44 37.66
N LEU A 662 -24.84 -9.93 36.42
CA LEU A 662 -24.39 -11.29 36.08
C LEU A 662 -22.89 -11.31 35.76
N SER A 663 -22.34 -10.19 35.29
CA SER A 663 -20.91 -10.06 34.94
C SER A 663 -19.98 -10.25 36.13
N SER A 664 -20.40 -9.86 37.33
CA SER A 664 -19.63 -10.03 38.56
C SER A 664 -19.54 -11.49 39.03
N TYR A 665 -20.35 -12.40 38.47
CA TYR A 665 -20.26 -13.84 38.74
C TYR A 665 -19.46 -14.61 37.68
N LEU A 666 -19.05 -13.95 36.58
CA LEU A 666 -18.32 -14.62 35.51
C LEU A 666 -16.84 -14.84 35.88
N PRO A 667 -16.29 -16.02 35.57
CA PRO A 667 -14.87 -16.29 35.78
C PRO A 667 -13.97 -15.35 34.97
N ARG A 668 -12.77 -15.03 35.49
CA ARG A 668 -11.80 -14.17 34.79
C ARG A 668 -11.34 -14.70 33.43
N TRP A 669 -11.39 -16.02 33.21
CA TRP A 669 -11.06 -16.65 31.93
C TRP A 669 -12.18 -16.53 30.89
N PHE A 670 -13.38 -16.10 31.27
CA PHE A 670 -14.54 -16.07 30.39
C PHE A 670 -14.40 -15.11 29.19
N PRO A 671 -13.91 -13.87 29.34
CA PRO A 671 -13.68 -12.97 28.21
C PRO A 671 -12.67 -13.51 27.19
N GLU A 672 -11.59 -14.13 27.69
CA GLU A 672 -10.59 -14.79 26.86
C GLU A 672 -11.18 -15.97 26.09
N PHE A 673 -11.93 -16.84 26.77
CA PHE A 673 -12.59 -17.98 26.12
C PHE A 673 -13.59 -17.53 25.04
N PHE A 674 -14.37 -16.48 25.30
CA PHE A 674 -15.33 -15.93 24.35
C PHE A 674 -14.64 -15.29 23.13
N LYS A 675 -13.54 -14.57 23.35
CA LYS A 675 -12.66 -14.06 22.29
C LYS A 675 -12.16 -15.19 21.39
N MET A 676 -11.62 -16.26 21.97
CA MET A 676 -11.12 -17.40 21.21
C MET A 676 -12.22 -18.07 20.38
N ILE A 677 -13.41 -18.29 20.96
CA ILE A 677 -14.55 -18.87 20.22
C ILE A 677 -14.91 -18.01 19.00
N ILE A 678 -15.05 -16.70 19.17
CA ILE A 678 -15.44 -15.81 18.06
C ILE A 678 -14.36 -15.81 16.97
N CYS A 679 -13.10 -15.70 17.36
CA CYS A 679 -11.98 -15.70 16.43
C CYS A 679 -11.88 -17.01 15.65
N PHE A 680 -11.90 -18.17 16.32
CA PHE A 680 -11.84 -19.47 15.64
C PHE A 680 -13.07 -19.75 14.79
N SER A 681 -14.27 -19.33 15.23
CA SER A 681 -15.49 -19.47 14.43
C SER A 681 -15.41 -18.63 13.15
N PHE A 682 -14.86 -17.42 13.24
CA PHE A 682 -14.64 -16.55 12.08
C PHE A 682 -13.58 -17.13 11.13
N VAL A 683 -12.44 -17.59 11.65
CA VAL A 683 -11.41 -18.25 10.84
C VAL A 683 -11.96 -19.49 10.15
N ALA A 684 -12.75 -20.32 10.86
CA ALA A 684 -13.41 -21.48 10.27
C ALA A 684 -14.42 -21.09 9.18
N PHE A 685 -15.21 -20.04 9.38
CA PHE A 685 -16.11 -19.50 8.36
C PHE A 685 -15.35 -19.07 7.11
N ILE A 686 -14.27 -18.29 7.27
CA ILE A 686 -13.43 -17.84 6.16
C ILE A 686 -12.81 -19.03 5.44
N TYR A 687 -12.26 -20.00 6.17
CA TYR A 687 -11.68 -21.20 5.59
C TYR A 687 -12.71 -21.99 4.76
N ILE A 688 -13.87 -22.32 5.33
CA ILE A 688 -14.89 -23.11 4.63
C ILE A 688 -15.38 -22.38 3.37
N LYS A 689 -15.57 -21.06 3.45
CA LYS A 689 -16.14 -20.28 2.35
C LYS A 689 -15.14 -19.93 1.25
N PHE A 690 -13.91 -19.56 1.61
CA PHE A 690 -12.93 -19.01 0.67
C PHE A 690 -11.80 -19.97 0.31
N TRP A 691 -11.65 -21.12 0.98
CA TRP A 691 -10.57 -22.07 0.68
C TRP A 691 -10.55 -22.49 -0.78
N GLY A 692 -11.70 -22.74 -1.42
CA GLY A 692 -11.73 -23.09 -2.85
C GLY A 692 -11.17 -21.99 -3.75
N LYS A 693 -11.52 -20.73 -3.47
CA LYS A 693 -11.01 -19.56 -4.20
C LYS A 693 -9.51 -19.36 -3.95
N VAL A 694 -9.10 -19.35 -2.68
CA VAL A 694 -7.69 -19.21 -2.29
C VAL A 694 -6.87 -20.35 -2.88
N ALA A 695 -7.39 -21.58 -2.87
CA ALA A 695 -6.70 -22.72 -3.46
C ALA A 695 -6.50 -22.55 -4.96
N SER A 696 -7.53 -22.12 -5.69
CA SER A 696 -7.43 -21.86 -7.13
C SER A 696 -6.51 -20.69 -7.48
N GLU A 697 -6.42 -19.68 -6.62
CA GLU A 697 -5.56 -18.50 -6.84
C GLU A 697 -4.11 -18.77 -6.44
N VAL A 698 -3.88 -19.51 -5.34
CA VAL A 698 -2.55 -19.81 -4.81
C VAL A 698 -1.90 -21.03 -5.48
N TRP A 699 -2.69 -22.03 -5.87
CA TRP A 699 -2.24 -23.23 -6.58
C TRP A 699 -3.10 -23.48 -7.83
N PRO A 700 -2.99 -22.64 -8.87
CA PRO A 700 -3.71 -22.87 -10.11
C PRO A 700 -3.25 -24.18 -10.77
N GLU A 701 -4.20 -25.06 -11.15
CA GLU A 701 -3.92 -26.34 -11.82
C GLU A 701 -3.32 -26.15 -13.22
N GLU A 702 -3.71 -25.06 -13.89
CA GLU A 702 -3.06 -24.56 -15.10
C GLU A 702 -2.30 -23.29 -14.71
N MET A 703 -0.96 -23.34 -14.75
CA MET A 703 -0.14 -22.13 -14.70
C MET A 703 -0.70 -21.19 -15.78
N TYR A 704 -1.06 -19.96 -15.45
CA TYR A 704 -1.43 -18.96 -16.45
C TYR A 704 -0.24 -18.76 -17.40
N GLU A 705 -0.15 -19.60 -18.43
CA GLU A 705 0.70 -19.39 -19.58
C GLU A 705 0.12 -18.16 -20.28
N PHE A 706 0.67 -16.99 -19.93
CA PHE A 706 0.40 -15.77 -20.68
C PHE A 706 1.16 -15.84 -22.01
N TRP A 707 0.79 -16.83 -22.82
CA TRP A 707 1.31 -17.06 -24.16
C TRP A 707 0.41 -16.33 -25.14
N ASP A 708 0.86 -15.16 -25.57
CA ASP A 708 0.25 -14.41 -26.67
C ASP A 708 1.09 -14.62 -27.94
N PRO A 709 0.76 -15.62 -28.78
CA PRO A 709 1.58 -15.97 -29.93
C PRO A 709 1.72 -14.82 -30.93
N ASP A 710 0.70 -13.95 -31.03
CA ASP A 710 0.74 -12.81 -31.94
C ASP A 710 1.74 -11.75 -31.45
N THR A 711 1.86 -11.55 -30.13
CA THR A 711 2.85 -10.63 -29.56
C THR A 711 4.27 -11.21 -29.68
N VAL A 712 4.44 -12.51 -29.44
CA VAL A 712 5.73 -13.20 -29.62
C VAL A 712 6.22 -13.05 -31.06
N GLU A 713 5.37 -13.38 -32.03
CA GLU A 713 5.67 -13.24 -33.46
C GLU A 713 6.06 -11.80 -33.82
N LEU A 714 5.34 -10.80 -33.28
CA LEU A 714 5.68 -9.40 -33.48
C LEU A 714 7.09 -9.07 -32.94
N MET A 715 7.42 -9.47 -31.72
CA MET A 715 8.73 -9.18 -31.11
C MET A 715 9.88 -9.87 -31.85
N GLU A 716 9.71 -11.14 -32.21
CA GLU A 716 10.68 -11.90 -33.00
C GLU A 716 10.89 -11.28 -34.38
N TRP A 717 9.82 -10.82 -35.02
CA TRP A 717 9.89 -10.14 -36.30
C TRP A 717 10.65 -8.82 -36.19
N VAL A 718 10.34 -8.01 -35.17
CA VAL A 718 11.04 -6.74 -34.92
C VAL A 718 12.53 -6.99 -34.72
N GLN A 719 12.90 -7.98 -33.89
CA GLN A 719 14.29 -8.30 -33.62
C GLN A 719 15.05 -8.79 -34.86
N SER A 720 14.40 -9.62 -35.69
CA SER A 720 15.04 -10.31 -36.82
C SER A 720 15.08 -9.51 -38.12
N TYR A 721 14.06 -8.68 -38.39
CA TYR A 721 13.86 -8.05 -39.69
C TYR A 721 14.02 -6.52 -39.68
N THR A 722 14.30 -5.90 -38.54
CA THR A 722 14.52 -4.44 -38.45
C THR A 722 15.92 -4.09 -37.96
N PRO A 723 16.51 -2.98 -38.43
CA PRO A 723 17.82 -2.55 -37.98
C PRO A 723 17.78 -2.05 -36.53
N PRO A 724 18.90 -2.07 -35.78
CA PRO A 724 18.95 -1.69 -34.37
C PRO A 724 18.55 -0.24 -34.07
N ASP A 725 18.72 0.65 -35.04
CA ASP A 725 18.33 2.06 -34.96
C ASP A 725 16.87 2.33 -35.34
N ALA A 726 16.11 1.29 -35.71
CA ALA A 726 14.70 1.43 -36.06
C ALA A 726 13.90 2.00 -34.87
N VAL A 727 13.05 2.98 -35.21
CA VAL A 727 12.19 3.69 -34.27
C VAL A 727 10.75 3.26 -34.48
N PHE A 728 10.10 2.80 -33.41
CA PHE A 728 8.73 2.31 -33.41
C PHE A 728 7.78 3.30 -32.73
N ALA A 729 6.61 3.48 -33.35
CA ALA A 729 5.50 4.24 -32.82
C ALA A 729 4.23 3.36 -32.74
N GLY A 730 3.40 3.59 -31.73
CA GLY A 730 2.25 2.74 -31.41
C GLY A 730 1.65 3.09 -30.04
N SER A 731 0.84 2.19 -29.47
CA SER A 731 0.34 2.40 -28.11
C SER A 731 1.49 2.38 -27.09
N MET A 732 1.38 3.24 -26.07
CA MET A 732 2.36 3.28 -25.00
C MET A 732 2.55 1.94 -24.27
N GLN A 733 1.48 1.13 -24.21
CA GLN A 733 1.49 -0.16 -23.52
C GLN A 733 2.34 -1.19 -24.25
N LEU A 734 2.21 -1.28 -25.58
CA LEU A 734 2.94 -2.21 -26.42
C LEU A 734 4.41 -1.79 -26.60
N LEU A 735 4.68 -0.50 -26.75
CA LEU A 735 6.04 0.01 -26.98
C LEU A 735 7.00 -0.28 -25.82
N ALA A 736 6.50 -0.34 -24.58
CA ALA A 736 7.32 -0.78 -23.45
C ALA A 736 7.84 -2.23 -23.66
N GLY A 737 6.99 -3.11 -24.19
CA GLY A 737 7.37 -4.48 -24.57
C GLY A 737 8.35 -4.51 -25.75
N VAL A 738 8.14 -3.67 -26.77
CA VAL A 738 9.07 -3.54 -27.91
C VAL A 738 10.47 -3.18 -27.42
N LYS A 739 10.58 -2.17 -26.56
CA LYS A 739 11.87 -1.78 -26.00
C LYS A 739 12.50 -2.90 -25.17
N LEU A 740 11.73 -3.52 -24.27
CA LEU A 740 12.24 -4.60 -23.42
C LEU A 740 12.77 -5.79 -24.22
N CYS A 741 11.97 -6.30 -25.16
CA CYS A 741 12.25 -7.56 -25.85
C CYS A 741 13.26 -7.38 -26.99
N THR A 742 13.31 -6.19 -27.61
CA THR A 742 14.05 -5.99 -28.88
C THR A 742 15.13 -4.92 -28.81
N GLY A 743 15.17 -4.11 -27.74
CA GLY A 743 16.10 -2.99 -27.58
C GLY A 743 15.93 -1.88 -28.63
N ARG A 744 14.82 -1.86 -29.37
CA ARG A 744 14.55 -0.84 -30.41
C ARG A 744 14.10 0.48 -29.79
N HIS A 745 14.37 1.56 -30.51
CA HIS A 745 13.98 2.90 -30.09
C HIS A 745 12.47 3.07 -30.15
N ILE A 746 11.89 3.76 -29.16
CA ILE A 746 10.45 4.00 -29.09
C ILE A 746 10.13 5.50 -29.06
N THR A 747 8.96 5.86 -29.58
CA THR A 747 8.53 7.28 -29.64
C THR A 747 7.83 7.76 -28.38
N ASN A 748 7.14 6.86 -27.67
CA ASN A 748 6.32 7.16 -26.50
C ASN A 748 6.25 5.94 -25.57
N HIS A 749 5.89 6.16 -24.31
CA HIS A 749 5.85 5.11 -23.28
C HIS A 749 4.88 5.47 -22.14
N PRO A 750 4.57 4.53 -21.22
CA PRO A 750 3.51 4.72 -20.20
C PRO A 750 3.73 5.83 -19.17
N HIS A 751 4.99 6.22 -18.89
CA HIS A 751 5.29 7.39 -18.03
C HIS A 751 4.92 8.72 -18.69
N TYR A 752 3.65 9.10 -18.59
CA TYR A 752 3.00 10.20 -19.29
C TYR A 752 3.06 11.56 -18.56
N GLU A 753 3.95 11.74 -17.59
CA GLU A 753 3.98 12.91 -16.70
C GLU A 753 4.64 14.16 -17.31
N ASP A 754 5.49 13.98 -18.33
CA ASP A 754 6.26 15.06 -18.97
C ASP A 754 5.54 15.67 -20.17
N SER A 755 5.51 17.01 -20.24
CA SER A 755 4.73 17.75 -21.26
C SER A 755 5.15 17.42 -22.69
N TRP A 756 6.45 17.38 -22.99
CA TRP A 756 6.93 17.05 -24.33
C TRP A 756 6.51 15.64 -24.76
N LEU A 757 6.48 14.68 -23.82
CA LEU A 757 6.07 13.32 -24.14
C LEU A 757 4.55 13.24 -24.37
N ARG A 758 3.76 14.05 -23.65
CA ARG A 758 2.31 14.18 -23.90
C ARG A 758 2.05 14.71 -25.30
N ASP A 759 2.67 15.83 -25.66
CA ASP A 759 2.56 16.43 -27.00
C ASP A 759 2.96 15.44 -28.11
N ARG A 760 4.02 14.66 -27.86
CA ARG A 760 4.47 13.62 -28.79
C ARG A 760 3.49 12.46 -28.90
N THR A 761 2.90 12.04 -27.79
CA THR A 761 1.89 10.97 -27.78
C THR A 761 0.63 11.42 -28.51
N HIS A 762 0.19 12.68 -28.33
CA HIS A 762 -0.93 13.25 -29.10
C HIS A 762 -0.68 13.17 -30.61
N GLN A 763 0.54 13.46 -31.05
CA GLN A 763 0.96 13.35 -32.43
C GLN A 763 0.97 11.90 -32.94
N VAL A 764 1.56 10.97 -32.18
CA VAL A 764 1.65 9.56 -32.55
C VAL A 764 0.27 8.91 -32.60
N TYR A 765 -0.63 9.24 -31.67
CA TYR A 765 -1.97 8.66 -31.59
C TYR A 765 -2.92 9.13 -32.68
N GLN A 766 -2.51 10.08 -33.54
CA GLN A 766 -3.25 10.40 -34.76
C GLN A 766 -3.38 9.20 -35.72
N ILE A 767 -2.58 8.14 -35.55
CA ILE A 767 -2.79 6.84 -36.23
C ILE A 767 -4.14 6.17 -35.87
N TYR A 768 -4.78 6.58 -34.77
CA TYR A 768 -6.11 6.12 -34.38
C TYR A 768 -7.21 7.14 -34.73
N GLY A 769 -6.84 8.33 -35.20
CA GLY A 769 -7.76 9.43 -35.52
C GLY A 769 -8.36 9.39 -36.92
N ARG A 770 -9.06 10.47 -37.26
CA ARG A 770 -9.79 10.69 -38.53
C ARG A 770 -9.24 11.89 -39.30
N GLU A 771 -7.92 11.97 -39.38
CA GLU A 771 -7.17 13.02 -40.06
C GLU A 771 -6.70 12.62 -41.46
N ALA A 772 -6.26 13.61 -42.23
CA ALA A 772 -5.64 13.37 -43.54
C ALA A 772 -4.33 12.55 -43.40
N PRO A 773 -4.01 11.67 -44.36
CA PRO A 773 -2.80 10.85 -44.31
C PRO A 773 -1.51 11.68 -44.28
N GLU A 774 -1.49 12.88 -44.88
CA GLU A 774 -0.35 13.80 -44.83
C GLU A 774 -0.10 14.33 -43.41
N VAL A 775 -1.16 14.59 -42.65
CA VAL A 775 -1.05 15.08 -41.26
C VAL A 775 -0.45 13.98 -40.39
N VAL A 776 -0.96 12.75 -40.49
CA VAL A 776 -0.44 11.58 -39.76
C VAL A 776 1.01 11.30 -40.17
N TYR A 777 1.33 11.35 -41.46
CA TYR A 777 2.69 11.17 -41.96
C TYR A 777 3.67 12.22 -41.42
N ASN A 778 3.29 13.50 -41.44
CA ASN A 778 4.12 14.59 -40.93
C ASN A 778 4.33 14.49 -39.41
N ALA A 779 3.30 14.10 -38.65
CA ALA A 779 3.40 13.86 -37.22
C ALA A 779 4.40 12.72 -36.91
N LEU A 780 4.28 11.58 -37.59
CA LEU A 780 5.18 10.44 -37.43
C LEU A 780 6.62 10.76 -37.83
N LYS A 781 6.80 11.52 -38.92
CA LYS A 781 8.11 11.99 -39.36
C LYS A 781 8.75 12.95 -38.34
N THR A 782 7.96 13.85 -37.76
CA THR A 782 8.41 14.76 -36.70
C THR A 782 8.83 13.97 -35.45
N ALA A 783 8.10 12.89 -35.14
CA ALA A 783 8.47 11.95 -34.09
C ALA A 783 9.63 11.01 -34.48
N GLY A 784 10.20 11.11 -35.68
CA GLY A 784 11.30 10.25 -36.14
C GLY A 784 10.93 8.76 -36.30
N ALA A 785 9.63 8.43 -36.39
CA ALA A 785 9.18 7.05 -36.48
C ALA A 785 9.54 6.42 -37.84
N THR A 786 10.14 5.23 -37.80
CA THR A 786 10.44 4.44 -39.02
C THR A 786 9.36 3.41 -39.29
N HIS A 787 8.73 2.90 -38.24
CA HIS A 787 7.68 1.89 -38.27
C HIS A 787 6.55 2.31 -37.33
N ILE A 788 5.31 2.00 -37.73
CA ILE A 788 4.13 2.12 -36.87
C ILE A 788 3.52 0.75 -36.64
N ILE A 789 3.07 0.50 -35.41
CA ILE A 789 2.33 -0.70 -35.03
C ILE A 789 0.88 -0.27 -34.78
N VAL A 790 -0.03 -0.81 -35.58
CA VAL A 790 -1.47 -0.58 -35.46
C VAL A 790 -2.09 -1.83 -34.84
N GLU A 791 -2.87 -1.62 -33.77
CA GLU A 791 -3.48 -2.67 -32.95
C GLU A 791 -4.96 -2.79 -33.24
N ASP A 792 -5.41 -4.00 -33.60
CA ASP A 792 -6.83 -4.26 -33.89
C ASP A 792 -7.68 -4.14 -32.62
N SER A 793 -7.12 -4.48 -31.46
CA SER A 793 -7.75 -4.31 -30.14
C SER A 793 -8.15 -2.86 -29.84
N ILE A 794 -7.44 -1.88 -30.41
CA ILE A 794 -7.74 -0.45 -30.27
C ILE A 794 -8.62 0.04 -31.42
N CYS A 795 -8.26 -0.31 -32.66
CA CYS A 795 -8.96 0.19 -33.84
C CYS A 795 -10.38 -0.35 -33.99
N LEU A 796 -10.63 -1.60 -33.57
CA LEU A 796 -11.90 -2.30 -33.72
C LEU A 796 -12.68 -2.41 -32.40
N LEU A 797 -12.26 -1.69 -31.36
CA LEU A 797 -12.87 -1.78 -30.04
C LEU A 797 -14.37 -1.43 -30.08
N SER A 798 -15.21 -2.38 -29.66
CA SER A 798 -16.65 -2.20 -29.56
C SER A 798 -17.01 -1.13 -28.52
N VAL A 799 -18.18 -0.52 -28.68
CA VAL A 799 -18.68 0.48 -27.72
C VAL A 799 -18.91 -0.18 -26.37
N ASP A 800 -18.35 0.41 -25.31
CA ASP A 800 -18.70 0.05 -23.96
C ASP A 800 -19.95 0.83 -23.53
N SER A 801 -21.05 0.10 -23.29
CA SER A 801 -22.31 0.67 -22.80
C SER A 801 -22.19 1.27 -21.40
N LYS A 802 -21.24 0.82 -20.58
CA LYS A 802 -21.01 1.34 -19.22
C LYS A 802 -20.24 2.66 -19.24
N ARG A 803 -19.30 2.83 -20.19
CA ARG A 803 -18.48 4.04 -20.33
C ARG A 803 -18.47 4.55 -21.78
N PRO A 804 -19.53 5.28 -22.19
CA PRO A 804 -19.55 5.87 -23.52
C PRO A 804 -18.42 6.91 -23.67
N LEU A 805 -17.81 6.99 -24.86
CA LEU A 805 -16.73 7.92 -25.20
C LEU A 805 -15.39 7.71 -24.47
N CYS A 806 -15.13 6.49 -23.99
CA CYS A 806 -13.88 6.12 -23.31
C CYS A 806 -12.95 5.22 -24.10
N ARG A 807 -13.26 4.94 -25.37
CA ARG A 807 -12.32 4.24 -26.26
C ARG A 807 -11.22 5.21 -26.69
N LEU A 808 -9.99 4.72 -26.86
CA LEU A 808 -8.88 5.59 -27.29
C LEU A 808 -9.21 6.34 -28.59
N ILE A 809 -9.88 5.68 -29.54
CA ILE A 809 -10.38 6.29 -30.78
C ILE A 809 -11.37 7.44 -30.54
N ASP A 810 -12.23 7.34 -29.52
CA ASP A 810 -13.18 8.40 -29.17
C ASP A 810 -12.45 9.58 -28.51
N ILE A 811 -11.45 9.29 -27.67
CA ILE A 811 -10.63 10.31 -27.00
C ILE A 811 -9.84 11.12 -28.04
N VAL A 812 -9.23 10.47 -29.03
CA VAL A 812 -8.53 11.13 -30.14
C VAL A 812 -9.50 11.96 -30.98
N ASP A 813 -10.67 11.41 -31.32
CA ASP A 813 -11.68 12.15 -32.10
C ASP A 813 -12.13 13.43 -31.35
N LEU A 814 -12.41 13.33 -30.04
CA LEU A 814 -12.82 14.49 -29.22
C LEU A 814 -11.72 15.55 -29.08
N HIS A 815 -10.47 15.11 -28.93
CA HIS A 815 -9.32 16.00 -28.89
C HIS A 815 -9.19 16.81 -30.19
N ASN A 816 -9.31 16.14 -31.34
CA ASN A 816 -9.31 16.79 -32.65
C ASN A 816 -10.57 17.64 -32.91
N GLY A 817 -11.57 17.57 -32.04
CA GLY A 817 -12.85 18.26 -32.22
C GLY A 817 -13.77 17.59 -33.24
N HIS A 818 -13.58 16.29 -33.47
CA HIS A 818 -14.44 15.46 -34.32
C HIS A 818 -15.56 14.80 -33.52
N ILE A 819 -16.70 14.59 -34.19
CA ILE A 819 -17.81 13.78 -33.65
C ILE A 819 -17.40 12.29 -33.67
N PRO A 820 -17.35 11.62 -32.50
CA PRO A 820 -17.05 10.19 -32.43
C PRO A 820 -18.10 9.31 -33.11
N GLU A 821 -17.73 8.09 -33.51
CA GLU A 821 -18.59 7.19 -34.30
C GLU A 821 -19.93 6.84 -33.62
N ASN A 822 -19.92 6.70 -32.30
CA ASN A 822 -21.03 6.13 -31.53
C ASN A 822 -21.50 7.04 -30.39
N GLY A 823 -21.31 8.36 -30.50
CA GLY A 823 -21.73 9.32 -29.47
C GLY A 823 -21.23 10.75 -29.69
N GLY A 824 -21.54 11.66 -28.76
CA GLY A 824 -20.94 13.01 -28.74
C GLY A 824 -21.71 14.13 -29.47
N GLN A 825 -22.87 13.85 -30.07
CA GLN A 825 -23.70 14.84 -30.79
C GLN A 825 -24.21 16.00 -29.90
N GLY A 826 -24.14 15.87 -28.57
CA GLY A 826 -24.52 16.90 -27.60
C GLY A 826 -23.37 17.77 -27.07
N ILE A 827 -22.11 17.52 -27.51
CA ILE A 827 -20.95 18.29 -27.05
C ILE A 827 -20.75 19.50 -27.97
N PRO A 828 -20.71 20.74 -27.44
CA PRO A 828 -20.58 21.93 -28.27
C PRO A 828 -19.23 21.98 -28.99
N ALA A 829 -19.23 22.56 -30.20
CA ALA A 829 -18.05 22.80 -31.04
C ALA A 829 -17.34 21.55 -31.63
N LEU A 830 -18.04 20.41 -31.77
CA LEU A 830 -17.56 19.27 -32.55
C LEU A 830 -17.97 19.37 -34.03
N GLN A 831 -17.10 18.89 -34.92
CA GLN A 831 -17.28 18.89 -36.37
C GLN A 831 -17.40 17.47 -36.92
N THR A 832 -18.11 17.29 -38.02
CA THR A 832 -18.11 16.02 -38.75
C THR A 832 -16.76 15.83 -39.43
N PRO A 833 -16.05 14.71 -39.20
CA PRO A 833 -14.73 14.47 -39.77
C PRO A 833 -14.82 14.32 -41.30
N LEU A 834 -13.85 14.90 -42.02
CA LEU A 834 -13.76 14.86 -43.48
C LEU A 834 -13.13 13.56 -44.01
N HIS A 835 -12.29 12.92 -43.20
CA HIS A 835 -11.56 11.71 -43.56
C HIS A 835 -12.09 10.49 -42.78
N GLY A 836 -11.93 9.32 -43.38
CA GLY A 836 -12.15 8.05 -42.68
C GLY A 836 -11.07 7.80 -41.62
N ARG A 837 -11.34 6.89 -40.68
CA ARG A 837 -10.37 6.52 -39.64
C ARG A 837 -9.13 5.90 -40.24
N PHE A 838 -7.95 6.38 -39.82
CA PHE A 838 -6.67 5.94 -40.37
C PHE A 838 -6.52 4.41 -40.39
N CYS A 839 -6.83 3.74 -39.27
CA CYS A 839 -6.77 2.27 -39.16
C CYS A 839 -7.47 1.54 -40.31
N ASN A 840 -8.65 2.02 -40.72
CA ASN A 840 -9.46 1.39 -41.76
C ASN A 840 -8.96 1.76 -43.15
N MET A 841 -8.58 3.03 -43.34
CA MET A 841 -8.16 3.57 -44.64
C MET A 841 -6.79 3.04 -45.08
N VAL A 842 -5.85 2.89 -44.16
CA VAL A 842 -4.49 2.37 -44.46
C VAL A 842 -4.51 0.91 -44.90
N GLN A 843 -5.52 0.13 -44.49
CA GLN A 843 -5.70 -1.26 -44.90
C GLN A 843 -6.24 -1.40 -46.33
N GLN A 844 -7.03 -0.43 -46.79
CA GLN A 844 -7.67 -0.47 -48.11
C GLN A 844 -6.67 -0.26 -49.26
N LYS A 845 -5.37 -0.06 -48.97
CA LYS A 845 -4.30 0.16 -49.97
C LYS A 845 -4.63 1.26 -50.98
N ILE A 846 -5.33 2.30 -50.52
CA ILE A 846 -5.64 3.49 -51.32
C ILE A 846 -4.32 4.18 -51.69
N ALA A 847 -4.23 4.72 -52.89
CA ALA A 847 -3.00 5.32 -53.43
C ALA A 847 -2.45 6.45 -52.53
N GLU A 848 -3.33 7.22 -51.91
CA GLU A 848 -2.99 8.32 -50.99
C GLU A 848 -2.24 7.83 -49.74
N TYR A 849 -2.66 6.72 -49.15
CA TYR A 849 -2.03 6.13 -47.97
C TYR A 849 -0.80 5.30 -48.34
N SER A 850 -0.87 4.55 -49.45
CA SER A 850 0.21 3.66 -49.90
C SER A 850 1.49 4.40 -50.30
N ARG A 851 1.39 5.70 -50.60
CA ARG A 851 2.56 6.58 -50.83
C ARG A 851 3.39 6.78 -49.56
N PHE A 852 2.75 6.82 -48.40
CA PHE A 852 3.37 7.16 -47.13
C PHE A 852 3.62 5.94 -46.24
N PHE A 853 2.79 4.90 -46.37
CA PHE A 853 2.80 3.73 -45.50
C PHE A 853 2.82 2.44 -46.32
N SER A 854 3.75 1.55 -46.00
CA SER A 854 3.88 0.24 -46.65
C SER A 854 3.76 -0.86 -45.61
N LEU A 855 2.81 -1.78 -45.79
CA LEU A 855 2.63 -2.92 -44.89
C LEU A 855 3.85 -3.85 -44.98
N VAL A 856 4.48 -4.15 -43.85
CA VAL A 856 5.68 -4.99 -43.77
C VAL A 856 5.51 -6.25 -42.92
N MET A 857 4.56 -6.26 -41.99
CA MET A 857 4.16 -7.41 -41.20
C MET A 857 2.69 -7.29 -40.83
N SER A 858 1.98 -8.41 -40.77
CA SER A 858 0.59 -8.48 -40.32
C SER A 858 0.34 -9.85 -39.72
N ASN A 859 -0.20 -9.89 -38.52
CA ASN A 859 -0.81 -11.08 -37.94
C ASN A 859 -2.26 -10.79 -37.53
N LYS A 860 -2.87 -11.60 -36.67
CA LYS A 860 -4.28 -11.46 -36.31
C LYS A 860 -4.55 -10.20 -35.47
N THR A 861 -3.59 -9.77 -34.66
CA THR A 861 -3.75 -8.68 -33.69
C THR A 861 -3.04 -7.39 -34.12
N PHE A 862 -1.90 -7.51 -34.82
CA PHE A 862 -1.00 -6.40 -35.13
C PHE A 862 -0.78 -6.25 -36.64
N ARG A 863 -0.70 -4.99 -37.07
CA ARG A 863 -0.26 -4.60 -38.42
C ARG A 863 0.87 -3.61 -38.32
N VAL A 864 2.01 -3.95 -38.91
CA VAL A 864 3.20 -3.09 -38.92
C VAL A 864 3.35 -2.45 -40.29
N TYR A 865 3.41 -1.12 -40.29
CA TYR A 865 3.66 -0.35 -41.51
C TYR A 865 4.99 0.38 -41.41
N ARG A 866 5.79 0.31 -42.47
CA ARG A 866 6.97 1.15 -42.65
C ARG A 866 6.55 2.52 -43.17
N VAL A 867 7.08 3.55 -42.50
CA VAL A 867 6.89 4.97 -42.87
C VAL A 867 7.87 5.31 -43.99
N ALA A 868 7.37 5.91 -45.08
CA ALA A 868 8.18 6.25 -46.23
C ALA A 868 9.24 7.30 -45.88
N VAL A 869 10.49 7.04 -46.26
CA VAL A 869 11.56 8.03 -46.20
C VAL A 869 11.38 8.97 -47.39
N THR A 870 11.15 10.27 -47.15
CA THR A 870 11.22 11.25 -48.25
C THR A 870 12.61 11.18 -48.87
N SER A 871 12.66 10.90 -50.17
CA SER A 871 13.87 11.07 -50.99
C SER A 871 14.26 12.54 -51.12
#